data_AF-A0A5S3V4Q0-F1
#
_entry.id   AF-A0A5S3V4Q0-F1
#
_cell.length_a   1.000
_cell.length_b   1.000
_cell.length_c   1.000
_cell.angle_alpha   90.00
_cell.angle_beta   90.00
_cell.angle_gamma   90.00
#
_symmetry.space_group_name_H-M   'P 1'
#
loop_
_entity.id
_entity.type
_entity.pdbx_description
1 polymer ?
#
loop_
_entity_poly.entity_id
_entity_poly.type
_entity_poly.pdbx_seq_one_letter_code
_entity_poly.pdbx_strand_id
1 'polypeptide(L)'
;MRRFFLILLFALFTIGITVYYFRVPLTLTIGKQILTEEQGLLECLDWSVDSWDRLAVERMCWRSEAVSVELSDATFDGDHFQVGNMRVVHQQTQTDNNTQVTYAPAPLQLDLPEGMPTVEVEKLTVSSPLLPESLNLSVKQTDDFAFTVDGDVQADLALSDTKLHAALRLTSPVVQRFLREAKLPVSVSALTGKIEAEFNGQVINADIQLQSILNYTLPQCRPEIQVSGVATGQWDFTDERATLDLRQLPVDLAVAECQALLAELPQGWKDSIWSGRWQARVSEPVIINAQTLTLPALSVQDVAHVSTVTLSEFVYQLPEQQMQGKLMVSHHSEAFPLLDAQVDFLLAGTQLESQGIATFELAQAPEELPFNWQALSMRSDFSLQGKVNEQLMLNITAKPQAQSVVTEAMMLDKLTTSVSAQALFAMSERHIKTQQTPFEQLQWQLDAEAERYQIDGVQGRNLSVSGHGDIDASLAANVNADIRVGSFKRENVRGKELHQQLGFSGTLRPEGPVGKLKGNSTIELVAHPQLVLRDVVLNSEGDIKGVEQLALTHKLTHDSLELQLTHRLEAGLMPFTLTLGEHGLGAIQSVASQFVPKLKIEEGLISASVSGELSRQVFDFEIGVGDASFLYDHHYVSGLELPLKGKWHAGELMIEPAPLSITEVRSGPVLTDVRGQITSDNNLLVLRQFSANIFSGQLAAEQVLLDKQDQEVLVTASDLDLMLISEAGREAGVELYGQVSGRLPVFIRNGQAEIRDGYLSNIVDSMLKVEDNASFNALKSQRPELQPVFDMLDELSIETLSADVNMSQDGQLELAVKIAGENKQKQQPVNFNYTHSENIYTLFRALRLSDEITQAVEKALNQ
;
A
#
# COMPACT_ATOMS: atom_id res chain seq x y z
N MET A 1 21.09 129.14 0.05
CA MET A 1 20.45 127.82 -0.12
C MET A 1 21.29 126.80 -0.91
N ARG A 2 21.95 127.17 -2.02
CA ARG A 2 22.72 126.22 -2.88
C ARG A 2 23.94 125.52 -2.21
N ARG A 3 24.65 126.18 -1.28
CA ARG A 3 25.78 125.57 -0.51
C ARG A 3 25.32 124.60 0.58
N PHE A 4 24.17 124.84 1.19
CA PHE A 4 23.60 123.95 2.22
C PHE A 4 23.10 122.65 1.57
N PHE A 5 22.48 122.74 0.39
CA PHE A 5 22.06 121.57 -0.37
C PHE A 5 23.24 120.71 -0.85
N LEU A 6 24.37 121.31 -1.23
CA LEU A 6 25.59 120.59 -1.65
C LEU A 6 26.31 119.91 -0.47
N ILE A 7 26.34 120.56 0.71
CA ILE A 7 26.90 119.95 1.93
C ILE A 7 25.99 118.84 2.44
N LEU A 8 24.67 119.02 2.39
CA LEU A 8 23.70 117.99 2.75
C LEU A 8 23.79 116.79 1.80
N LEU A 9 23.93 117.04 0.50
CA LEU A 9 24.05 116.00 -0.51
C LEU A 9 25.41 115.28 -0.39
N PHE A 10 26.50 115.98 -0.12
CA PHE A 10 27.80 115.36 0.17
C PHE A 10 27.79 114.58 1.49
N ALA A 11 27.15 115.11 2.54
CA ALA A 11 26.97 114.40 3.81
C ALA A 11 26.12 113.14 3.64
N LEU A 12 25.00 113.21 2.91
CA LEU A 12 24.16 112.05 2.54
C LEU A 12 24.92 111.05 1.66
N PHE A 13 25.75 111.51 0.73
CA PHE A 13 26.58 110.64 -0.12
C PHE A 13 27.70 109.97 0.70
N THR A 14 28.35 110.70 1.61
CA THR A 14 29.34 110.13 2.53
C THR A 14 28.70 109.16 3.51
N ILE A 15 27.52 109.48 4.07
CA ILE A 15 26.76 108.58 4.93
C ILE A 15 26.33 107.34 4.14
N GLY A 16 25.83 107.50 2.92
CA GLY A 16 25.47 106.41 2.02
C GLY A 16 26.66 105.50 1.68
N ILE A 17 27.82 106.06 1.34
CA ILE A 17 29.06 105.29 1.11
C ILE A 17 29.53 104.59 2.39
N THR A 18 29.46 105.25 3.55
CA THR A 18 29.89 104.68 4.84
C THR A 18 28.96 103.55 5.25
N VAL A 19 27.64 103.74 5.15
CA VAL A 19 26.63 102.70 5.39
C VAL A 19 26.79 101.54 4.42
N TYR A 20 27.09 101.82 3.15
CA TYR A 20 27.36 100.79 2.14
C TYR A 20 28.67 100.03 2.41
N TYR A 21 29.72 100.69 2.91
CA TYR A 21 30.99 100.05 3.27
C TYR A 21 30.86 99.18 4.53
N PHE A 22 30.10 99.64 5.52
CA PHE A 22 29.78 98.89 6.74
C PHE A 22 28.50 98.06 6.65
N ARG A 23 27.96 97.84 5.44
CA ARG A 23 26.66 97.20 5.24
C ARG A 23 26.60 95.83 5.89
N VAL A 24 27.60 94.98 5.65
CA VAL A 24 27.71 93.62 6.19
C VAL A 24 27.75 93.59 7.72
N PRO A 25 28.69 94.28 8.41
CA PRO A 25 28.72 94.27 9.87
C PRO A 25 27.48 94.91 10.51
N LEU A 26 26.87 95.93 9.87
CA LEU A 26 25.60 96.52 10.35
C LEU A 26 24.45 95.52 10.23
N THR A 27 24.27 94.87 9.08
CA THR A 27 23.19 93.90 8.87
C THR A 27 23.34 92.65 9.73
N LEU A 28 24.57 92.16 9.93
CA LEU A 28 24.83 91.03 10.84
C LEU A 28 24.52 91.37 12.31
N THR A 29 24.81 92.61 12.75
CA THR A 29 24.50 93.04 14.11
C THR A 29 22.99 93.18 14.33
N ILE A 30 22.27 93.71 13.33
CA ILE A 30 20.81 93.83 13.35
C ILE A 30 20.16 92.43 13.32
N GLY A 31 20.62 91.53 12.44
CA GLY A 31 20.13 90.15 12.37
C GLY A 31 20.27 89.39 13.69
N LYS A 32 21.38 89.59 14.41
CA LYS A 32 21.60 89.02 15.75
C LYS A 32 20.69 89.58 16.84
N GLN A 33 20.08 90.75 16.65
CA GLN A 33 19.10 91.32 17.59
C GLN A 33 17.67 90.91 17.26
N ILE A 34 17.37 90.62 15.99
CA ILE A 34 16.02 90.25 15.53
C ILE A 34 15.73 88.76 15.78
N LEU A 35 16.73 87.89 15.61
CA LEU A 35 16.57 86.44 15.80
C LEU A 35 16.80 86.06 17.28
N THR A 36 15.86 85.32 17.87
CA THR A 36 16.03 84.70 19.20
C THR A 36 16.89 83.44 19.14
N GLU A 37 17.40 82.94 20.28
CA GLU A 37 18.16 81.66 20.32
C GLU A 37 17.37 80.49 19.71
N GLU A 38 16.03 80.47 19.87
CA GLU A 38 15.14 79.47 19.26
C GLU A 38 14.94 79.65 17.75
N GLN A 39 15.08 80.88 17.23
CA GLN A 39 14.92 81.21 15.80
C GLN A 39 16.23 81.10 14.99
N GLY A 40 17.33 80.73 15.66
CA GLY A 40 18.64 80.51 15.04
C GLY A 40 19.51 81.76 14.90
N LEU A 41 20.81 81.54 14.66
CA LEU A 41 21.85 82.55 14.56
C LEU A 41 22.26 82.77 13.10
N LEU A 42 22.24 84.03 12.66
CA LEU A 42 22.87 84.44 11.39
C LEU A 42 24.39 84.61 11.60
N GLU A 43 25.16 83.64 11.14
CA GLU A 43 26.62 83.57 11.32
C GLU A 43 27.37 84.38 10.25
N CYS A 44 26.86 84.40 9.01
CA CYS A 44 27.45 85.13 7.90
C CYS A 44 26.35 85.71 6.97
N LEU A 45 26.59 86.88 6.39
CA LEU A 45 25.72 87.51 5.39
C LEU A 45 26.54 88.51 4.58
N ASP A 46 26.87 88.15 3.35
CA ASP A 46 27.52 89.02 2.36
C ASP A 46 26.53 89.32 1.23
N TRP A 47 26.28 90.62 1.02
CA TRP A 47 25.29 91.08 0.07
C TRP A 47 25.73 92.37 -0.63
N SER A 48 25.23 92.57 -1.83
CA SER A 48 25.42 93.76 -2.66
C SER A 48 24.09 94.19 -3.29
N VAL A 49 24.04 95.42 -3.78
CA VAL A 49 22.88 95.93 -4.52
C VAL A 49 23.15 95.71 -6.00
N ASP A 50 22.39 94.81 -6.63
CA ASP A 50 22.53 94.48 -8.06
C ASP A 50 21.83 95.54 -8.92
N SER A 51 20.57 95.87 -8.58
CA SER A 51 19.80 96.99 -9.12
C SER A 51 19.04 97.72 -8.01
N TRP A 52 18.38 98.85 -8.32
CA TRP A 52 17.68 99.67 -7.32
C TRP A 52 16.55 98.93 -6.58
N ASP A 53 16.07 97.83 -7.15
CA ASP A 53 15.01 96.94 -6.71
C ASP A 53 15.48 95.49 -6.47
N ARG A 54 16.77 95.18 -6.60
CA ARG A 54 17.31 93.81 -6.45
C ARG A 54 18.55 93.75 -5.57
N LEU A 55 18.50 92.90 -4.56
CA LEU A 55 19.62 92.56 -3.68
C LEU A 55 20.26 91.25 -4.14
N ALA A 56 21.58 91.24 -4.32
CA ALA A 56 22.35 90.03 -4.55
C ALA A 56 23.02 89.60 -3.24
N VAL A 57 22.80 88.36 -2.81
CA VAL A 57 23.41 87.74 -1.63
C VAL A 57 24.46 86.76 -2.11
N GLU A 58 25.74 87.13 -1.97
CA GLU A 58 26.87 86.29 -2.38
C GLU A 58 27.01 85.07 -1.44
N ARG A 59 26.78 85.27 -0.14
CA ARG A 59 26.82 84.18 0.85
C ARG A 59 26.00 84.49 2.09
N MET A 60 25.22 83.54 2.59
CA MET A 60 24.53 83.63 3.88
C MET A 60 24.63 82.32 4.65
N CYS A 61 24.89 82.39 5.94
CA CYS A 61 25.02 81.25 6.84
C CYS A 61 24.07 81.46 8.01
N TRP A 62 23.10 80.58 8.15
CA TRP A 62 22.16 80.56 9.25
C TRP A 62 22.25 79.21 9.97
N ARG A 63 22.16 79.23 11.30
CA ARG A 63 22.28 78.03 12.11
C ARG A 63 21.30 78.04 13.28
N SER A 64 20.53 76.98 13.43
CA SER A 64 19.71 76.67 14.62
C SER A 64 20.28 75.47 15.38
N GLU A 65 19.62 75.08 16.46
CA GLU A 65 19.94 73.86 17.22
C GLU A 65 19.79 72.58 16.38
N ALA A 66 18.84 72.56 15.44
CA ALA A 66 18.52 71.37 14.64
C ALA A 66 19.11 71.41 13.22
N VAL A 67 19.33 72.59 12.63
CA VAL A 67 19.72 72.72 11.22
C VAL A 67 20.68 73.88 11.00
N SER A 68 21.73 73.67 10.21
CA SER A 68 22.50 74.76 9.59
C SER A 68 22.23 74.85 8.11
N VAL A 69 21.98 76.07 7.63
CA VAL A 69 21.72 76.41 6.24
C VAL A 69 22.80 77.38 5.76
N GLU A 70 23.47 77.03 4.68
CA GLU A 70 24.40 77.91 3.97
C GLU A 70 23.88 78.11 2.56
N LEU A 71 23.76 79.36 2.10
CA LEU A 71 23.39 79.65 0.72
C LEU A 71 24.42 80.57 0.05
N SER A 72 24.57 80.44 -1.26
CA SER A 72 25.39 81.30 -2.12
C SER A 72 24.66 81.63 -3.42
N ASP A 73 25.07 82.74 -4.04
CA ASP A 73 24.55 83.20 -5.33
C ASP A 73 23.02 83.38 -5.35
N ALA A 74 22.48 84.10 -4.36
CA ALA A 74 21.05 84.37 -4.24
C ALA A 74 20.66 85.79 -4.68
N THR A 75 19.44 85.98 -5.15
CA THR A 75 18.88 87.29 -5.50
C THR A 75 17.49 87.47 -4.87
N PHE A 76 17.20 88.69 -4.43
CA PHE A 76 15.93 89.06 -3.81
C PHE A 76 15.43 90.38 -4.37
N ASP A 77 14.21 90.42 -4.91
CA ASP A 77 13.59 91.63 -5.50
C ASP A 77 12.37 92.16 -4.73
N GLY A 78 12.07 91.59 -3.56
CA GLY A 78 10.90 91.91 -2.75
C GLY A 78 9.83 90.83 -2.81
N ASP A 79 9.58 90.27 -3.99
CA ASP A 79 8.52 89.27 -4.24
C ASP A 79 9.09 87.87 -4.60
N HIS A 80 10.32 87.81 -5.14
CA HIS A 80 11.01 86.58 -5.52
C HIS A 80 12.35 86.46 -4.79
N PHE A 81 12.62 85.26 -4.28
CA PHE A 81 13.88 84.86 -3.66
C PHE A 81 14.47 83.66 -4.39
N GLN A 82 15.42 83.92 -5.28
CA GLN A 82 16.11 82.89 -6.07
C GLN A 82 17.47 82.57 -5.47
N VAL A 83 17.82 81.30 -5.32
CA VAL A 83 19.07 80.83 -4.70
C VAL A 83 19.79 79.87 -5.63
N GLY A 84 21.01 80.22 -6.06
CA GLY A 84 21.82 79.38 -6.93
C GLY A 84 22.30 78.09 -6.25
N ASN A 85 22.77 78.18 -5.01
CA ASN A 85 23.21 77.02 -4.24
C ASN A 85 22.83 77.15 -2.76
N MET A 86 22.20 76.13 -2.20
CA MET A 86 21.83 76.02 -0.80
C MET A 86 22.31 74.67 -0.24
N ARG A 87 22.96 74.68 0.91
CA ARG A 87 23.38 73.51 1.65
C ARG A 87 22.69 73.50 3.00
N VAL A 88 21.90 72.46 3.25
CA VAL A 88 21.20 72.24 4.52
C VAL A 88 21.84 71.05 5.21
N VAL A 89 22.25 71.22 6.46
CA VAL A 89 22.81 70.16 7.28
C VAL A 89 21.97 70.03 8.54
N HIS A 90 21.28 68.91 8.67
CA HIS A 90 20.57 68.53 9.90
C HIS A 90 21.59 68.11 10.96
N GLN A 91 21.53 68.74 12.13
CA GLN A 91 22.42 68.54 13.26
C GLN A 91 21.70 67.65 14.29
N GLN A 92 22.26 66.49 14.61
CA GLN A 92 21.74 65.67 15.69
C GLN A 92 22.23 66.24 17.01
N THR A 93 21.34 66.85 17.79
CA THR A 93 21.63 67.27 19.16
C THR A 93 21.79 66.00 20.00
N GLN A 94 22.98 65.78 20.60
CA GLN A 94 23.12 64.74 21.62
C GLN A 94 22.27 65.16 22.83
N THR A 95 21.09 64.58 22.98
CA THR A 95 20.37 64.61 24.25
C THR A 95 21.19 63.83 25.27
N ASP A 96 21.63 64.50 26.34
CA ASP A 96 22.24 63.84 27.50
C ASP A 96 21.36 62.67 27.96
N ASN A 97 21.97 61.50 28.16
CA ASN A 97 21.32 60.22 28.50
C ASN A 97 20.44 60.22 29.78
N ASN A 98 20.30 61.35 30.48
CA ASN A 98 19.57 61.48 31.75
C ASN A 98 18.20 62.17 31.65
N THR A 99 17.76 62.59 30.47
CA THR A 99 16.39 63.08 30.24
C THR A 99 15.77 62.33 29.06
N GLN A 100 14.98 61.29 29.35
CA GLN A 100 14.05 60.73 28.38
C GLN A 100 13.03 61.81 28.03
N VAL A 101 13.24 62.50 26.90
CA VAL A 101 12.20 63.33 26.30
C VAL A 101 11.23 62.37 25.63
N THR A 102 10.13 62.04 26.31
CA THR A 102 9.02 61.29 25.72
C THR A 102 8.26 62.25 24.80
N TYR A 103 8.57 62.22 23.50
CA TYR A 103 7.78 62.96 22.50
C TYR A 103 6.43 62.24 22.33
N ALA A 104 5.35 62.85 22.81
CA ALA A 104 3.99 62.39 22.56
C ALA A 104 3.47 63.02 21.26
N PRO A 105 2.82 62.26 20.35
CA PRO A 105 2.26 62.82 19.11
C PRO A 105 1.20 63.89 19.41
N ALA A 106 1.36 65.08 18.83
CA ALA A 106 0.46 66.22 19.02
C ALA A 106 -0.05 66.74 17.67
N PRO A 107 -1.26 67.33 17.61
CA PRO A 107 -1.78 67.93 16.37
C PRO A 107 -0.82 68.98 15.81
N LEU A 108 -0.63 68.97 14.49
CA LEU A 108 0.21 69.93 13.79
C LEU A 108 -0.43 71.32 13.88
N GLN A 109 0.34 72.30 14.36
CA GLN A 109 -0.03 73.71 14.43
C GLN A 109 1.16 74.53 13.93
N LEU A 110 1.09 74.95 12.68
CA LEU A 110 2.09 75.79 12.03
C LEU A 110 1.59 77.23 11.98
N ASP A 111 2.44 78.17 12.41
CA ASP A 111 2.18 79.61 12.29
C ASP A 111 2.82 80.10 10.98
N LEU A 112 2.07 79.97 9.87
CA LEU A 112 2.57 80.27 8.53
C LEU A 112 2.56 81.79 8.26
N PRO A 113 3.71 82.42 7.92
CA PRO A 113 3.82 83.88 7.84
C PRO A 113 3.14 84.48 6.59
N GLU A 114 2.32 85.51 6.76
CA GLU A 114 1.71 86.24 5.64
C GLU A 114 2.75 87.08 4.86
N GLY A 115 2.75 86.96 3.52
CA GLY A 115 3.62 87.77 2.64
C GLY A 115 5.03 87.23 2.43
N MET A 116 5.25 85.91 2.54
CA MET A 116 6.53 85.27 2.20
C MET A 116 6.83 85.44 0.69
N PRO A 117 8.07 85.84 0.30
CA PRO A 117 8.44 85.89 -1.10
C PRO A 117 8.48 84.48 -1.71
N THR A 118 8.19 84.39 -3.00
CA THR A 118 8.28 83.13 -3.74
C THR A 118 9.71 82.60 -3.76
N VAL A 119 9.93 81.36 -3.31
CA VAL A 119 11.27 80.77 -3.19
C VAL A 119 11.58 79.83 -4.35
N GLU A 120 12.74 80.00 -4.99
CA GLU A 120 13.29 79.07 -5.99
C GLU A 120 14.75 78.77 -5.68
N VAL A 121 15.10 77.50 -5.49
CA VAL A 121 16.46 77.02 -5.17
C VAL A 121 16.91 76.08 -6.30
N GLU A 122 17.90 76.51 -7.07
CA GLU A 122 18.39 75.75 -8.23
C GLU A 122 19.15 74.49 -7.83
N LYS A 123 19.98 74.57 -6.78
CA LYS A 123 20.75 73.44 -6.21
C LYS A 123 20.66 73.45 -4.70
N LEU A 124 19.99 72.46 -4.14
CA LEU A 124 19.84 72.23 -2.71
C LEU A 124 20.54 70.91 -2.33
N THR A 125 21.58 70.96 -1.52
CA THR A 125 22.20 69.77 -0.94
C THR A 125 21.73 69.60 0.50
N VAL A 126 20.98 68.53 0.80
CA VAL A 126 20.54 68.19 2.15
C VAL A 126 21.39 67.05 2.71
N SER A 127 22.08 67.28 3.82
CA SER A 127 22.81 66.25 4.55
C SER A 127 22.17 66.04 5.92
N SER A 128 21.94 64.78 6.29
CA SER A 128 21.35 64.42 7.59
C SER A 128 21.97 63.13 8.09
N PRO A 129 22.24 63.00 9.41
CA PRO A 129 22.62 61.73 10.03
C PRO A 129 21.57 60.63 9.85
N LEU A 130 20.32 61.00 9.55
CA LEU A 130 19.22 60.07 9.28
C LEU A 130 19.17 59.59 7.82
N LEU A 131 19.98 60.16 6.94
CA LEU A 131 20.03 59.81 5.53
C LEU A 131 21.34 59.03 5.25
N PRO A 132 21.29 57.95 4.44
CA PRO A 132 22.48 57.18 4.10
C PRO A 132 23.51 58.00 3.29
N GLU A 133 23.03 58.93 2.46
CA GLU A 133 23.84 59.86 1.66
C GLU A 133 23.16 61.23 1.59
N SER A 134 23.93 62.27 1.26
CA SER A 134 23.37 63.60 1.03
C SER A 134 22.49 63.62 -0.22
N LEU A 135 21.35 64.30 -0.15
CA LEU A 135 20.41 64.49 -1.26
C LEU A 135 20.77 65.75 -2.05
N ASN A 136 20.71 65.67 -3.36
CA ASN A 136 20.83 66.82 -4.26
C ASN A 136 19.48 67.08 -4.92
N LEU A 137 18.92 68.24 -4.62
CA LEU A 137 17.55 68.61 -4.94
C LEU A 137 17.51 69.97 -5.65
N SER A 138 16.39 70.31 -6.25
CA SER A 138 15.97 71.68 -6.54
C SER A 138 14.58 71.89 -5.96
N VAL A 139 14.26 73.11 -5.55
CA VAL A 139 12.98 73.43 -4.92
C VAL A 139 12.39 74.66 -5.59
N LYS A 140 11.14 74.59 -6.00
CA LYS A 140 10.43 75.72 -6.61
C LYS A 140 9.07 75.88 -5.96
N GLN A 141 8.79 77.06 -5.44
CA GLN A 141 7.46 77.40 -4.96
C GLN A 141 6.50 77.59 -6.14
N THR A 142 5.34 76.93 -6.09
CA THR A 142 4.33 76.93 -7.16
C THR A 142 3.04 77.64 -6.75
N ASP A 143 2.75 77.73 -5.46
CA ASP A 143 1.62 78.45 -4.85
C ASP A 143 1.98 78.84 -3.40
N ASP A 144 1.06 79.47 -2.67
CA ASP A 144 1.23 79.78 -1.25
C ASP A 144 1.53 78.50 -0.44
N PHE A 145 2.74 78.44 0.13
CA PHE A 145 3.26 77.29 0.87
C PHE A 145 3.20 75.94 0.11
N ALA A 146 3.19 75.98 -1.23
CA ALA A 146 3.28 74.81 -2.09
C ALA A 146 4.59 74.79 -2.88
N PHE A 147 5.29 73.65 -2.87
CA PHE A 147 6.64 73.50 -3.39
C PHE A 147 6.77 72.24 -4.26
N THR A 148 7.36 72.37 -5.43
CA THR A 148 7.85 71.23 -6.22
C THR A 148 9.32 71.01 -5.94
N VAL A 149 9.66 69.78 -5.55
CA VAL A 149 11.02 69.28 -5.32
C VAL A 149 11.40 68.35 -6.47
N ASP A 150 12.58 68.54 -7.06
CA ASP A 150 13.15 67.68 -8.11
C ASP A 150 14.62 67.31 -7.77
N GLY A 151 15.23 66.40 -8.54
CA GLY A 151 16.57 65.86 -8.28
C GLY A 151 16.54 64.43 -7.74
N ASP A 152 17.24 64.16 -6.63
CA ASP A 152 17.26 62.83 -5.99
C ASP A 152 15.90 62.41 -5.42
N VAL A 153 15.08 63.40 -5.02
CA VAL A 153 13.69 63.26 -4.61
C VAL A 153 12.83 64.09 -5.56
N GLN A 154 11.78 63.48 -6.09
CA GLN A 154 10.81 64.16 -6.95
C GLN A 154 9.46 64.16 -6.24
N ALA A 155 9.03 65.29 -5.69
CA ALA A 155 7.81 65.37 -4.90
C ALA A 155 7.15 66.75 -5.01
N ASP A 156 5.83 66.81 -4.82
CA ASP A 156 5.09 68.05 -4.64
C ASP A 156 4.63 68.14 -3.17
N LEU A 157 4.95 69.23 -2.49
CA LEU A 157 4.68 69.46 -1.06
C LEU A 157 3.73 70.64 -0.93
N ALA A 158 2.76 70.56 -0.02
CA ALA A 158 1.91 71.69 0.34
C ALA A 158 1.70 71.72 1.85
N LEU A 159 1.91 72.89 2.45
CA LEU A 159 1.77 73.09 3.89
C LEU A 159 0.56 73.98 4.18
N SER A 160 -0.14 73.65 5.26
CA SER A 160 -1.20 74.46 5.86
C SER A 160 -1.04 74.46 7.38
N ASP A 161 -1.76 75.32 8.08
CA ASP A 161 -1.67 75.44 9.55
C ASP A 161 -1.83 74.11 10.29
N THR A 162 -2.58 73.16 9.71
CA THR A 162 -2.94 71.89 10.38
C THR A 162 -2.49 70.63 9.65
N LYS A 163 -1.96 70.75 8.42
CA LYS A 163 -1.61 69.59 7.59
C LYS A 163 -0.37 69.84 6.73
N LEU A 164 0.43 68.79 6.58
CA LEU A 164 1.44 68.65 5.53
C LEU A 164 0.93 67.64 4.50
N HIS A 165 0.75 68.07 3.26
CA HIS A 165 0.48 67.20 2.13
C HIS A 165 1.76 66.98 1.32
N ALA A 166 2.05 65.74 0.95
CA ALA A 166 3.23 65.35 0.19
C ALA A 166 2.88 64.33 -0.90
N ALA A 167 3.14 64.65 -2.16
CA ALA A 167 2.98 63.79 -3.32
C ALA A 167 4.35 63.37 -3.88
N LEU A 168 4.89 62.25 -3.40
CA LEU A 168 6.19 61.71 -3.79
C LEU A 168 6.09 60.81 -5.04
N ARG A 169 6.87 61.08 -6.09
CA ARG A 169 6.96 60.21 -7.27
C ARG A 169 7.84 58.99 -6.96
N LEU A 170 7.34 57.79 -7.21
CA LEU A 170 8.08 56.55 -6.96
C LEU A 170 9.30 56.36 -7.88
N THR A 171 9.34 57.06 -9.02
CA THR A 171 10.48 57.10 -9.93
C THR A 171 11.69 57.88 -9.40
N SER A 172 11.54 58.55 -8.24
CA SER A 172 12.63 59.31 -7.60
C SER A 172 13.89 58.45 -7.44
N PRO A 173 15.09 58.95 -7.82
CA PRO A 173 16.34 58.21 -7.71
C PRO A 173 16.61 57.61 -6.33
N VAL A 174 16.27 58.32 -5.25
CA VAL A 174 16.43 57.81 -3.88
C VAL A 174 15.54 56.60 -3.58
N VAL A 175 14.30 56.59 -4.09
CA VAL A 175 13.35 55.48 -3.91
C VAL A 175 13.86 54.23 -4.66
N GLN A 176 14.33 54.41 -5.89
CA GLN A 176 14.90 53.31 -6.68
C GLN A 176 16.21 52.76 -6.08
N ARG A 177 17.01 53.62 -5.42
CA ARG A 177 18.22 53.19 -4.69
C ARG A 177 17.84 52.36 -3.47
N PHE A 178 16.92 52.87 -2.64
CA PHE A 178 16.42 52.16 -1.46
C PHE A 178 15.90 50.77 -1.81
N LEU A 179 15.13 50.62 -2.89
CA LEU A 179 14.61 49.31 -3.34
C LEU A 179 15.72 48.33 -3.78
N ARG A 180 16.81 48.83 -4.36
CA ARG A 180 17.95 47.99 -4.78
C ARG A 180 18.81 47.55 -3.59
N GLU A 181 18.91 48.38 -2.56
CA GLU A 181 19.66 48.09 -1.34
C GLU A 181 18.85 47.26 -0.33
N ALA A 182 17.51 47.31 -0.42
CA ALA A 182 16.64 46.48 0.38
C ALA A 182 16.89 45.00 0.08
N LYS A 183 17.17 44.22 1.12
CA LYS A 183 17.35 42.76 1.05
C LYS A 183 16.01 42.04 0.91
N LEU A 184 15.26 42.39 -0.13
CA LEU A 184 13.99 41.78 -0.43
C LEU A 184 14.21 40.36 -0.99
N PRO A 185 13.29 39.42 -0.70
CA PRO A 185 13.33 38.08 -1.29
C PRO A 185 13.04 38.09 -2.80
N VAL A 186 12.55 39.21 -3.34
CA VAL A 186 12.20 39.40 -4.76
C VAL A 186 13.01 40.55 -5.37
N SER A 187 13.32 40.44 -6.67
CA SER A 187 13.97 41.50 -7.42
C SER A 187 12.93 42.44 -8.02
N VAL A 188 13.01 43.74 -7.71
CA VAL A 188 12.12 44.78 -8.26
C VAL A 188 12.75 45.36 -9.53
N SER A 189 12.09 45.21 -10.69
CA SER A 189 12.66 45.65 -11.98
C SER A 189 12.49 47.15 -12.24
N ALA A 190 11.30 47.69 -11.98
CA ALA A 190 10.99 49.12 -12.02
C ALA A 190 9.77 49.40 -11.12
N LEU A 191 9.86 50.38 -10.22
CA LEU A 191 8.72 50.88 -9.44
C LEU A 191 8.29 52.25 -9.96
N THR A 192 7.04 52.36 -10.39
CA THR A 192 6.46 53.61 -10.91
C THR A 192 5.17 53.95 -10.18
N GLY A 193 4.75 55.22 -10.25
CA GLY A 193 3.56 55.73 -9.56
C GLY A 193 3.86 56.88 -8.60
N LYS A 194 2.96 57.13 -7.66
CA LYS A 194 3.03 58.24 -6.70
C LYS A 194 2.49 57.83 -5.33
N ILE A 195 3.06 58.41 -4.27
CA ILE A 195 2.56 58.35 -2.89
C ILE A 195 2.01 59.73 -2.56
N GLU A 196 0.71 59.85 -2.33
CA GLU A 196 0.08 61.05 -1.81
C GLU A 196 -0.18 60.84 -0.32
N ALA A 197 0.46 61.62 0.54
CA ALA A 197 0.38 61.47 1.98
C ALA A 197 -0.04 62.79 2.65
N GLU A 198 -0.92 62.71 3.64
CA GLU A 198 -1.30 63.79 4.53
C GLU A 198 -0.86 63.48 5.96
N PHE A 199 -0.13 64.41 6.58
CA PHE A 199 0.26 64.33 7.98
C PHE A 199 -0.35 65.49 8.78
N ASN A 200 -1.00 65.17 9.90
CA ASN A 200 -1.67 66.14 10.78
C ASN A 200 -1.02 66.26 12.17
N GLY A 201 0.20 65.74 12.36
CA GLY A 201 0.88 65.70 13.66
C GLY A 201 0.72 64.39 14.44
N GLN A 202 -0.36 63.64 14.21
CA GLN A 202 -0.67 62.39 14.94
C GLN A 202 -0.86 61.19 14.02
N VAL A 203 -1.38 61.42 12.82
CA VAL A 203 -1.72 60.39 11.85
C VAL A 203 -1.12 60.75 10.50
N ILE A 204 -0.58 59.76 9.80
CA ILE A 204 -0.29 59.83 8.36
C ILE A 204 -1.37 59.01 7.64
N ASN A 205 -2.09 59.64 6.72
CA ASN A 205 -2.90 58.93 5.72
C ASN A 205 -2.15 58.98 4.39
N ALA A 206 -2.04 57.87 3.68
CA ALA A 206 -1.40 57.85 2.37
C ALA A 206 -2.17 57.01 1.35
N ASP A 207 -2.31 57.56 0.14
CA ASP A 207 -2.76 56.87 -1.06
C ASP A 207 -1.54 56.56 -1.94
N ILE A 208 -1.29 55.28 -2.18
CA ILE A 208 -0.11 54.79 -2.89
C ILE A 208 -0.57 54.18 -4.20
N GLN A 209 -0.42 54.95 -5.29
CA GLN A 209 -0.56 54.41 -6.64
C GLN A 209 0.77 53.80 -7.05
N LEU A 210 0.79 52.49 -7.32
CA LEU A 210 2.02 51.80 -7.70
C LEU A 210 1.81 50.83 -8.86
N GLN A 211 2.84 50.75 -9.71
CA GLN A 211 2.98 49.78 -10.78
C GLN A 211 4.41 49.25 -10.82
N SER A 212 4.55 47.93 -10.80
CA SER A 212 5.84 47.24 -10.77
C SER A 212 5.79 45.83 -11.36
N ILE A 213 6.94 45.35 -11.84
CA ILE A 213 7.17 43.94 -12.18
C ILE A 213 8.23 43.40 -11.21
N LEU A 214 7.87 42.33 -10.48
CA LEU A 214 8.73 41.63 -9.54
C LEU A 214 9.16 40.30 -10.16
N ASN A 215 10.44 39.99 -10.01
CA ASN A 215 11.03 38.74 -10.47
C ASN A 215 11.48 37.93 -9.25
N TYR A 216 11.05 36.68 -9.19
CA TYR A 216 11.49 35.71 -8.20
C TYR A 216 12.09 34.50 -8.90
N THR A 217 13.24 34.00 -8.43
CA THR A 217 13.93 32.88 -9.08
C THR A 217 13.77 31.62 -8.25
N LEU A 218 13.03 30.64 -8.79
CA LEU A 218 12.99 29.28 -8.26
C LEU A 218 13.88 28.36 -9.13
N PRO A 219 14.44 27.27 -8.56
CA PRO A 219 15.33 26.36 -9.29
C PRO A 219 14.73 25.76 -10.58
N GLN A 220 13.40 25.58 -10.64
CA GLN A 220 12.68 24.94 -11.74
C GLN A 220 11.52 25.78 -12.30
N CYS A 221 11.43 27.07 -11.94
CA CYS A 221 10.28 27.91 -12.24
C CYS A 221 10.68 29.40 -12.16
N ARG A 222 10.21 30.22 -13.10
CA ARG A 222 10.45 31.67 -13.10
C ARG A 222 9.11 32.41 -13.18
N PRO A 223 8.47 32.69 -12.04
CA PRO A 223 7.24 33.48 -12.03
C PRO A 223 7.52 34.92 -12.46
N GLU A 224 6.66 35.45 -13.33
CA GLU A 224 6.55 36.89 -13.59
C GLU A 224 5.40 37.44 -12.73
N ILE A 225 5.71 38.37 -11.84
CA ILE A 225 4.76 38.93 -10.88
C ILE A 225 4.52 40.39 -11.25
N GLN A 226 3.31 40.75 -11.61
CA GLN A 226 2.93 42.12 -11.92
C GLN A 226 2.05 42.68 -10.81
N VAL A 227 2.41 43.85 -10.28
CA VAL A 227 1.64 44.56 -9.27
C VAL A 227 1.20 45.88 -9.86
N SER A 228 -0.11 46.14 -9.88
CA SER A 228 -0.66 47.38 -10.44
C SER A 228 -1.97 47.75 -9.78
N GLY A 229 -2.02 48.91 -9.12
CA GLY A 229 -3.23 49.36 -8.43
C GLY A 229 -2.96 50.44 -7.39
N VAL A 230 -3.85 50.53 -6.41
CA VAL A 230 -3.79 51.50 -5.32
C VAL A 230 -3.78 50.76 -3.98
N ALA A 231 -2.86 51.15 -3.10
CA ALA A 231 -2.89 50.76 -1.69
C ALA A 231 -3.11 52.01 -0.85
N THR A 232 -3.90 51.90 0.23
CA THR A 232 -4.07 53.01 1.17
C THR A 232 -3.50 52.64 2.53
N GLY A 233 -2.78 53.56 3.16
CA GLY A 233 -2.10 53.36 4.43
C GLY A 233 -2.52 54.40 5.44
N GLN A 234 -2.68 53.98 6.69
CA GLN A 234 -2.86 54.88 7.83
C GLN A 234 -1.87 54.48 8.92
N TRP A 235 -1.02 55.40 9.35
CA TRP A 235 -0.12 55.23 10.50
C TRP A 235 -0.57 56.16 11.61
N ASP A 236 -1.10 55.58 12.67
CA ASP A 236 -1.50 56.29 13.88
C ASP A 236 -0.38 56.18 14.93
N PHE A 237 0.27 57.30 15.20
CA PHE A 237 1.37 57.35 16.16
C PHE A 237 0.88 57.37 17.62
N THR A 238 -0.40 57.67 17.88
CA THR A 238 -0.95 57.69 19.25
C THR A 238 -1.22 56.30 19.79
N ASP A 239 -1.66 55.39 18.91
CA ASP A 239 -1.97 53.99 19.25
C ASP A 239 -0.88 53.00 18.77
N GLU A 240 0.24 53.50 18.23
CA GLU A 240 1.32 52.70 17.61
C GLU A 240 0.80 51.67 16.60
N ARG A 241 -0.24 52.06 15.84
CA ARG A 241 -0.99 51.18 14.95
C ARG A 241 -0.90 51.67 13.52
N ALA A 242 -0.52 50.77 12.62
CA ALA A 242 -0.60 50.98 11.20
C ALA A 242 -1.64 50.05 10.57
N THR A 243 -2.41 50.58 9.61
CA THR A 243 -3.32 49.82 8.77
C THR A 243 -2.97 50.03 7.31
N LEU A 244 -2.91 48.95 6.54
CA LEU A 244 -2.58 48.96 5.12
C LEU A 244 -3.67 48.23 4.35
N ASP A 245 -4.50 48.97 3.62
CA ASP A 245 -5.54 48.44 2.77
C ASP A 245 -4.99 48.12 1.37
N LEU A 246 -4.93 46.83 1.07
CA LEU A 246 -4.41 46.28 -0.18
C LEU A 246 -5.53 45.79 -1.12
N ARG A 247 -6.81 46.06 -0.80
CA ARG A 247 -7.95 45.52 -1.55
C ARG A 247 -8.01 45.98 -3.01
N GLN A 248 -7.47 47.17 -3.30
CA GLN A 248 -7.40 47.75 -4.64
C GLN A 248 -6.03 47.54 -5.31
N LEU A 249 -5.20 46.64 -4.77
CA LEU A 249 -3.88 46.30 -5.30
C LEU A 249 -3.79 44.81 -5.66
N PRO A 250 -4.40 44.36 -6.78
CA PRO A 250 -4.25 42.99 -7.24
C PRO A 250 -2.81 42.71 -7.67
N VAL A 251 -2.38 41.47 -7.46
CA VAL A 251 -1.08 40.96 -7.91
C VAL A 251 -1.32 39.86 -8.93
N ASP A 252 -0.97 40.12 -10.19
CA ASP A 252 -1.06 39.13 -11.26
C ASP A 252 0.21 38.29 -11.30
N LEU A 253 0.05 36.97 -11.43
CA LEU A 253 1.11 35.98 -11.37
C LEU A 253 1.07 35.14 -12.66
N ALA A 254 2.11 35.22 -13.49
CA ALA A 254 2.28 34.36 -14.65
C ALA A 254 3.31 33.25 -14.34
N VAL A 255 2.86 32.00 -14.39
CA VAL A 255 3.61 30.81 -13.93
C VAL A 255 3.53 29.64 -14.92
N ALA A 256 3.32 29.91 -16.21
CA ALA A 256 3.17 28.86 -17.23
C ALA A 256 4.29 27.80 -17.21
N GLU A 257 5.55 28.23 -17.01
CA GLU A 257 6.72 27.33 -16.97
C GLU A 257 6.78 26.43 -15.72
N CYS A 258 5.99 26.73 -14.69
CA CYS A 258 6.04 26.03 -13.42
C CYS A 258 5.21 24.73 -13.41
N GLN A 259 4.52 24.42 -14.53
CA GLN A 259 3.87 23.11 -14.75
C GLN A 259 4.87 21.95 -14.63
N ALA A 260 6.17 22.21 -14.86
CA ALA A 260 7.24 21.22 -14.69
C ALA A 260 7.33 20.65 -13.26
N LEU A 261 6.88 21.39 -12.24
CA LEU A 261 6.82 20.90 -10.86
C LEU A 261 5.83 19.74 -10.67
N LEU A 262 4.91 19.56 -11.63
CA LEU A 262 3.92 18.49 -11.65
C LEU A 262 4.31 17.35 -12.59
N ALA A 263 5.57 17.28 -13.04
CA ALA A 263 6.01 16.36 -14.10
C ALA A 263 5.65 14.88 -13.88
N GLU A 264 5.55 14.43 -12.63
CA GLU A 264 5.21 13.04 -12.25
C GLU A 264 3.70 12.73 -12.33
N LEU A 265 2.83 13.73 -12.48
CA LEU A 265 1.38 13.51 -12.59
C LEU A 265 0.94 13.09 -14.01
N PRO A 266 -0.16 12.32 -14.16
CA PRO A 266 -0.78 12.05 -15.45
C PRO A 266 -1.13 13.34 -16.21
N GLN A 267 -1.04 13.31 -17.55
CA GLN A 267 -1.22 14.52 -18.36
C GLN A 267 -2.62 15.12 -18.21
N GLY A 268 -3.67 14.29 -18.19
CA GLY A 268 -5.04 14.73 -17.97
C GLY A 268 -5.26 15.43 -16.63
N TRP A 269 -4.52 15.04 -15.57
CA TRP A 269 -4.58 15.72 -14.28
C TRP A 269 -3.80 17.04 -14.26
N LYS A 270 -2.63 17.07 -14.91
CA LYS A 270 -1.83 18.31 -15.05
C LYS A 270 -2.62 19.42 -15.71
N ASP A 271 -3.31 19.10 -16.82
CA ASP A 271 -4.09 20.06 -17.59
C ASP A 271 -5.32 20.56 -16.82
N SER A 272 -5.81 19.76 -15.87
CA SER A 272 -6.95 20.10 -15.02
C SER A 272 -6.55 20.96 -13.81
N ILE A 273 -5.47 20.61 -13.12
CA ILE A 273 -5.06 21.26 -11.86
C ILE A 273 -4.29 22.57 -12.11
N TRP A 274 -3.48 22.63 -13.16
CA TRP A 274 -2.54 23.73 -13.36
C TRP A 274 -3.09 24.82 -14.27
N SER A 275 -2.99 26.07 -13.80
CA SER A 275 -3.21 27.26 -14.61
C SER A 275 -1.93 28.06 -14.72
N GLY A 276 -1.63 28.57 -15.92
CA GLY A 276 -0.46 29.41 -16.16
C GLY A 276 -0.60 30.84 -15.63
N ARG A 277 -1.80 31.26 -15.22
CA ARG A 277 -2.09 32.64 -14.77
C ARG A 277 -2.97 32.64 -13.53
N TRP A 278 -2.54 33.41 -12.54
CA TRP A 278 -3.20 33.55 -11.24
C TRP A 278 -3.26 35.01 -10.84
N GLN A 279 -4.15 35.33 -9.92
CA GLN A 279 -4.28 36.64 -9.33
C GLN A 279 -4.42 36.52 -7.81
N ALA A 280 -3.55 37.22 -7.08
CA ALA A 280 -3.61 37.33 -5.63
C ALA A 280 -4.30 38.63 -5.21
N ARG A 281 -5.16 38.54 -4.19
CA ARG A 281 -5.92 39.64 -3.61
C ARG A 281 -5.96 39.51 -2.10
N VAL A 282 -5.90 40.64 -1.41
CA VAL A 282 -6.15 40.74 0.03
C VAL A 282 -7.57 41.27 0.23
N SER A 283 -8.38 40.61 1.05
CA SER A 283 -9.80 40.97 1.21
C SER A 283 -10.09 41.99 2.30
N GLU A 284 -9.15 42.19 3.23
CA GLU A 284 -9.29 43.08 4.38
C GLU A 284 -7.96 43.79 4.70
N PRO A 285 -7.98 44.99 5.31
CA PRO A 285 -6.77 45.72 5.65
C PRO A 285 -5.81 44.92 6.54
N VAL A 286 -4.52 44.96 6.21
CA VAL A 286 -3.43 44.42 7.03
C VAL A 286 -3.24 45.34 8.24
N ILE A 287 -3.16 44.76 9.44
CA ILE A 287 -2.98 45.52 10.68
C ILE A 287 -1.60 45.21 11.25
N ILE A 288 -0.85 46.25 11.56
CA ILE A 288 0.49 46.16 12.15
C ILE A 288 0.49 47.00 13.44
N ASN A 289 0.96 46.44 14.54
CA ASN A 289 1.23 47.15 15.78
C ASN A 289 2.60 46.73 16.34
N ALA A 290 2.95 47.20 17.53
CA ALA A 290 4.25 46.91 18.15
C ALA A 290 4.51 45.41 18.43
N GLN A 291 3.47 44.57 18.55
CA GLN A 291 3.58 43.16 18.91
C GLN A 291 3.27 42.20 17.76
N THR A 292 2.34 42.56 16.88
CA THR A 292 1.79 41.66 15.86
C THR A 292 1.62 42.31 14.50
N LEU A 293 1.82 41.50 13.46
CA LEU A 293 1.35 41.73 12.10
C LEU A 293 0.22 40.73 11.82
N THR A 294 -0.94 41.23 11.43
CA THR A 294 -2.14 40.43 11.12
C THR A 294 -2.53 40.60 9.66
N LEU A 295 -2.51 39.50 8.91
CA LEU A 295 -3.02 39.41 7.53
C LEU A 295 -4.32 38.60 7.56
N PRO A 296 -5.51 39.23 7.42
CA PRO A 296 -6.78 38.55 7.65
C PRO A 296 -7.05 37.43 6.62
N ALA A 297 -6.93 37.76 5.34
CA ALA A 297 -7.01 36.78 4.25
C ALA A 297 -6.31 37.25 2.98
N LEU A 298 -5.45 36.39 2.46
CA LEU A 298 -4.83 36.47 1.14
C LEU A 298 -5.42 35.34 0.29
N SER A 299 -6.09 35.66 -0.81
CA SER A 299 -6.64 34.69 -1.76
C SER A 299 -5.90 34.79 -3.08
N VAL A 300 -5.41 33.66 -3.57
CA VAL A 300 -4.77 33.49 -4.87
C VAL A 300 -5.66 32.60 -5.72
N GLN A 301 -6.23 33.15 -6.77
CA GLN A 301 -7.19 32.45 -7.63
C GLN A 301 -6.64 32.36 -9.05
N ASP A 302 -6.89 31.25 -9.72
CA ASP A 302 -6.54 31.14 -11.13
C ASP A 302 -7.54 31.91 -12.01
N VAL A 303 -7.15 32.24 -13.25
CA VAL A 303 -8.01 33.02 -14.15
C VAL A 303 -9.31 32.29 -14.50
N ALA A 304 -9.34 30.96 -14.53
CA ALA A 304 -10.56 30.19 -14.81
C ALA A 304 -11.46 30.03 -13.56
N HIS A 305 -11.02 30.49 -12.39
CA HIS A 305 -11.73 30.39 -11.11
C HIS A 305 -12.07 28.95 -10.71
N VAL A 306 -11.25 27.99 -11.17
CA VAL A 306 -11.34 26.57 -10.83
C VAL A 306 -10.43 26.21 -9.67
N SER A 307 -9.38 27.00 -9.40
CA SER A 307 -8.41 26.78 -8.33
C SER A 307 -8.27 28.02 -7.46
N THR A 308 -8.31 27.83 -6.15
CA THR A 308 -8.15 28.89 -5.17
C THR A 308 -7.22 28.43 -4.04
N VAL A 309 -6.24 29.26 -3.69
CA VAL A 309 -5.40 29.10 -2.51
C VAL A 309 -5.66 30.27 -1.58
N THR A 310 -6.01 30.02 -0.32
CA THR A 310 -6.22 31.08 0.68
C THR A 310 -5.32 30.89 1.89
N LEU A 311 -4.62 31.94 2.28
CA LEU A 311 -4.00 32.07 3.59
C LEU A 311 -4.87 32.99 4.45
N SER A 312 -5.48 32.46 5.50
CA SER A 312 -6.36 33.21 6.40
C SER A 312 -5.87 33.17 7.84
N GLU A 313 -6.33 34.13 8.65
CA GLU A 313 -5.99 34.23 10.08
C GLU A 313 -4.47 34.26 10.33
N PHE A 314 -3.70 34.81 9.39
CA PHE A 314 -2.25 34.81 9.50
C PHE A 314 -1.80 35.88 10.50
N VAL A 315 -1.08 35.44 11.53
CA VAL A 315 -0.53 36.31 12.57
C VAL A 315 0.95 36.03 12.71
N TYR A 316 1.75 37.10 12.63
CA TYR A 316 3.20 37.07 12.89
C TYR A 316 3.50 37.91 14.15
N GLN A 317 4.10 37.28 15.16
CA GLN A 317 4.50 37.92 16.41
C GLN A 317 5.95 38.41 16.31
N LEU A 318 6.13 39.73 16.41
CA LEU A 318 7.39 40.44 16.13
C LEU A 318 8.50 40.23 17.19
N PRO A 319 8.22 40.04 18.51
CA PRO A 319 9.25 39.70 19.50
C PRO A 319 9.62 38.21 19.53
N GLU A 320 8.62 37.33 19.35
CA GLU A 320 8.75 35.89 19.55
C GLU A 320 9.11 35.13 18.27
N GLN A 321 9.07 35.81 17.10
CA GLN A 321 9.27 35.19 15.78
C GLN A 321 8.38 33.96 15.58
N GLN A 322 7.13 34.09 16.03
CA GLN A 322 6.13 33.05 15.93
C GLN A 322 5.11 33.41 14.85
N MET A 323 4.79 32.46 13.99
CA MET A 323 3.79 32.60 12.94
C MET A 323 2.74 31.51 13.01
N GLN A 324 1.49 31.88 12.84
CA GLN A 324 0.38 30.94 12.74
C GLN A 324 -0.58 31.36 11.64
N GLY A 325 -1.31 30.41 11.09
CA GLY A 325 -2.34 30.69 10.09
C GLY A 325 -3.01 29.42 9.58
N LYS A 326 -3.96 29.62 8.68
CA LYS A 326 -4.68 28.55 7.99
C LYS A 326 -4.45 28.67 6.50
N LEU A 327 -3.96 27.61 5.89
CA LEU A 327 -3.79 27.50 4.44
C LEU A 327 -4.87 26.56 3.91
N MET A 328 -5.63 27.02 2.92
CA MET A 328 -6.63 26.21 2.23
C MET A 328 -6.37 26.24 0.73
N VAL A 329 -6.42 25.08 0.09
CA VAL A 329 -6.35 24.88 -1.35
C VAL A 329 -7.67 24.25 -1.76
N SER A 330 -8.36 24.84 -2.72
CA SER A 330 -9.61 24.31 -3.28
C SER A 330 -9.48 24.27 -4.79
N HIS A 331 -9.90 23.17 -5.39
CA HIS A 331 -9.90 22.98 -6.84
C HIS A 331 -11.16 22.22 -7.29
N HIS A 332 -11.79 22.72 -8.34
CA HIS A 332 -13.01 22.16 -8.92
C HIS A 332 -12.93 22.13 -10.44
N SER A 333 -12.90 20.93 -11.01
CA SER A 333 -12.81 20.68 -12.45
C SER A 333 -13.57 19.42 -12.85
N GLU A 334 -13.65 19.12 -14.14
CA GLU A 334 -14.29 17.88 -14.62
C GLU A 334 -13.56 16.62 -14.12
N ALA A 335 -12.22 16.65 -14.06
CA ALA A 335 -11.42 15.52 -13.55
C ALA A 335 -11.45 15.43 -12.02
N PHE A 336 -11.49 16.57 -11.34
CA PHE A 336 -11.55 16.70 -9.88
C PHE A 336 -12.82 17.47 -9.46
N PRO A 337 -13.98 16.80 -9.37
CA PRO A 337 -15.20 17.43 -8.87
C PRO A 337 -15.05 18.02 -7.46
N LEU A 338 -14.10 17.52 -6.68
CA LEU A 338 -13.73 18.08 -5.39
C LEU A 338 -12.23 17.84 -5.17
N LEU A 339 -11.49 18.88 -4.79
CA LEU A 339 -10.13 18.77 -4.26
C LEU A 339 -9.93 19.92 -3.27
N ASP A 340 -10.23 19.66 -2.00
CA ASP A 340 -10.08 20.61 -0.91
C ASP A 340 -9.01 20.11 0.07
N ALA A 341 -8.01 20.92 0.37
CA ALA A 341 -7.00 20.65 1.38
C ALA A 341 -6.84 21.85 2.29
N GLN A 342 -7.03 21.66 3.60
CA GLN A 342 -6.82 22.69 4.61
C GLN A 342 -5.73 22.24 5.57
N VAL A 343 -4.85 23.15 5.97
CA VAL A 343 -3.86 22.94 7.03
C VAL A 343 -3.77 24.17 7.92
N ASP A 344 -3.90 23.93 9.22
CA ASP A 344 -3.63 24.91 10.26
C ASP A 344 -2.17 24.69 10.70
N PHE A 345 -1.39 25.77 10.83
CA PHE A 345 0.02 25.68 11.21
C PHE A 345 0.39 26.70 12.28
N LEU A 346 1.38 26.33 13.10
CA LEU A 346 2.08 27.14 14.07
C LEU A 346 3.58 26.87 13.95
N LEU A 347 4.37 27.90 13.70
CA LEU A 347 5.82 27.86 13.70
C LEU A 347 6.34 28.82 14.76
N ALA A 348 6.94 28.29 15.82
CA ALA A 348 7.56 29.06 16.90
C ALA A 348 9.09 28.81 16.88
N GLY A 349 9.85 29.79 16.39
CA GLY A 349 11.27 29.61 16.11
C GLY A 349 11.50 28.55 15.03
N THR A 350 12.02 27.38 15.40
CA THR A 350 12.19 26.22 14.49
C THR A 350 11.18 25.09 14.72
N GLN A 351 10.32 25.22 15.73
CA GLN A 351 9.32 24.22 16.08
C GLN A 351 8.07 24.42 15.22
N LEU A 352 7.77 23.45 14.35
CA LEU A 352 6.58 23.39 13.53
C LEU A 352 5.56 22.45 14.17
N GLU A 353 4.31 22.90 14.23
CA GLU A 353 3.13 22.10 14.48
C GLU A 353 2.12 22.39 13.37
N SER A 354 1.61 21.34 12.72
CA SER A 354 0.58 21.50 11.70
C SER A 354 -0.37 20.33 11.69
N GLN A 355 -1.64 20.61 11.42
CA GLN A 355 -2.68 19.61 11.26
C GLN A 355 -3.59 20.02 10.12
N GLY A 356 -3.90 19.07 9.25
CA GLY A 356 -4.68 19.33 8.06
C GLY A 356 -5.56 18.17 7.65
N ILE A 357 -6.50 18.48 6.76
CA ILE A 357 -7.45 17.54 6.17
C ILE A 357 -7.47 17.80 4.67
N ALA A 358 -7.37 16.74 3.87
CA ALA A 358 -7.52 16.78 2.43
C ALA A 358 -8.67 15.87 2.00
N THR A 359 -9.59 16.38 1.19
CA THR A 359 -10.68 15.61 0.59
C THR A 359 -10.62 15.79 -0.91
N PHE A 360 -10.67 14.69 -1.66
CA PHE A 360 -10.84 14.76 -3.11
C PHE A 360 -11.79 13.70 -3.64
N GLU A 361 -12.40 14.04 -4.78
CA GLU A 361 -13.22 13.16 -5.60
C GLU A 361 -12.63 13.16 -7.02
N LEU A 362 -12.53 11.98 -7.60
CA LEU A 362 -11.99 11.74 -8.93
C LEU A 362 -13.07 11.12 -9.80
N ALA A 363 -13.44 11.82 -10.88
CA ALA A 363 -14.52 11.39 -11.76
C ALA A 363 -14.20 10.08 -12.48
N GLN A 364 -12.99 9.98 -13.07
CA GLN A 364 -12.51 8.82 -13.81
C GLN A 364 -10.98 8.70 -13.71
N ALA A 365 -10.47 7.49 -13.96
CA ALA A 365 -9.04 7.23 -14.06
C ALA A 365 -8.47 7.77 -15.38
N PRO A 366 -7.27 8.38 -15.37
CA PRO A 366 -6.50 8.66 -16.59
C PRO A 366 -6.23 7.37 -17.38
N GLU A 367 -6.21 7.47 -18.72
CA GLU A 367 -5.96 6.32 -19.62
C GLU A 367 -4.60 5.66 -19.38
N GLU A 368 -3.62 6.38 -18.82
CA GLU A 368 -2.27 5.88 -18.58
C GLU A 368 -2.16 4.98 -17.35
N LEU A 369 -3.16 4.94 -16.46
CA LEU A 369 -3.14 4.12 -15.26
C LEU A 369 -3.60 2.68 -15.54
N PRO A 370 -2.95 1.65 -14.96
CA PRO A 370 -3.31 0.25 -15.19
C PRO A 370 -4.61 -0.18 -14.46
N PHE A 371 -5.30 0.76 -13.82
CA PHE A 371 -6.52 0.54 -13.06
C PHE A 371 -7.55 1.64 -13.35
N ASN A 372 -8.80 1.23 -13.52
CA ASN A 372 -9.96 2.10 -13.67
C ASN A 372 -10.84 2.02 -12.41
N TRP A 373 -11.60 3.07 -12.11
CA TRP A 373 -12.49 3.12 -10.96
C TRP A 373 -13.80 3.85 -11.25
N GLN A 374 -14.80 3.61 -10.40
CA GLN A 374 -16.06 4.34 -10.40
C GLN A 374 -16.25 5.07 -9.08
N ALA A 375 -16.48 6.40 -9.15
CA ALA A 375 -16.72 7.27 -8.01
C ALA A 375 -15.67 7.12 -6.91
N LEU A 376 -14.40 7.38 -7.24
CA LEU A 376 -13.31 7.36 -6.27
C LEU A 376 -13.36 8.64 -5.44
N SER A 377 -13.50 8.49 -4.14
CA SER A 377 -13.37 9.57 -3.17
C SER A 377 -12.29 9.23 -2.16
N MET A 378 -11.65 10.24 -1.59
CA MET A 378 -10.66 10.07 -0.55
C MET A 378 -10.77 11.21 0.45
N ARG A 379 -10.76 10.87 1.73
CA ARG A 379 -10.55 11.83 2.82
C ARG A 379 -9.28 11.44 3.56
N SER A 380 -8.41 12.41 3.82
CA SER A 380 -7.14 12.23 4.49
C SER A 380 -6.98 13.22 5.62
N ASP A 381 -6.55 12.76 6.78
CA ASP A 381 -6.07 13.58 7.89
C ASP A 381 -4.54 13.50 7.91
N PHE A 382 -3.85 14.64 8.05
CA PHE A 382 -2.39 14.67 8.11
C PHE A 382 -1.86 15.66 9.14
N SER A 383 -0.66 15.41 9.64
CA SER A 383 0.04 16.34 10.53
C SER A 383 1.54 16.30 10.23
N LEU A 384 2.19 17.47 10.25
CA LEU A 384 3.64 17.58 10.20
C LEU A 384 4.11 18.34 11.44
N GLN A 385 4.93 17.70 12.26
CA GLN A 385 5.39 18.27 13.52
C GLN A 385 6.86 17.97 13.81
N GLY A 386 7.54 18.86 14.53
CA GLY A 386 8.94 18.70 14.91
C GLY A 386 9.74 19.96 14.62
N LYS A 387 11.06 19.81 14.55
CA LYS A 387 11.97 20.92 14.29
C LYS A 387 12.42 20.93 12.84
N VAL A 388 12.11 22.01 12.12
CA VAL A 388 12.38 22.14 10.67
C VAL A 388 13.85 22.02 10.27
N ASN A 389 14.77 22.15 11.23
CA ASN A 389 16.22 22.05 11.05
C ASN A 389 16.85 20.79 11.66
N GLU A 390 16.08 19.94 12.35
CA GLU A 390 16.58 18.71 12.99
C GLU A 390 15.82 17.48 12.46
N GLN A 391 14.55 17.31 12.85
CA GLN A 391 13.71 16.17 12.51
C GLN A 391 12.24 16.58 12.39
N LEU A 392 11.54 16.00 11.41
CA LEU A 392 10.10 16.21 11.18
C LEU A 392 9.38 14.87 11.15
N MET A 393 8.25 14.78 11.85
CA MET A 393 7.37 13.63 11.85
C MET A 393 6.10 13.93 11.06
N LEU A 394 5.85 13.14 10.03
CA LEU A 394 4.66 13.18 9.20
C LEU A 394 3.74 12.04 9.62
N ASN A 395 2.51 12.36 10.02
CA ASN A 395 1.44 11.38 10.15
C ASN A 395 0.42 11.63 9.05
N ILE A 396 -0.03 10.56 8.38
CA ILE A 396 -1.09 10.61 7.37
C ILE A 396 -2.05 9.46 7.65
N THR A 397 -3.36 9.71 7.54
CA THR A 397 -4.40 8.68 7.53
C THR A 397 -5.37 8.99 6.39
N ALA A 398 -5.33 8.21 5.33
CA ALA A 398 -6.18 8.33 4.16
C ALA A 398 -7.26 7.23 4.15
N LYS A 399 -8.49 7.58 3.76
CA LYS A 399 -9.62 6.65 3.63
C LYS A 399 -10.20 6.68 2.21
N PRO A 400 -9.52 6.08 1.22
CA PRO A 400 -10.07 5.94 -0.13
C PRO A 400 -11.33 5.05 -0.15
N GLN A 401 -12.28 5.41 -1.00
CA GLN A 401 -13.49 4.64 -1.26
C GLN A 401 -13.81 4.66 -2.75
N ALA A 402 -14.18 3.52 -3.32
CA ALA A 402 -14.60 3.41 -4.71
C ALA A 402 -15.75 2.42 -4.85
N GLN A 403 -16.71 2.72 -5.73
CA GLN A 403 -17.82 1.80 -5.99
C GLN A 403 -17.38 0.55 -6.75
N SER A 404 -16.41 0.70 -7.65
CA SER A 404 -15.77 -0.42 -8.34
C SER A 404 -14.35 -0.03 -8.72
N VAL A 405 -13.42 -0.99 -8.67
CA VAL A 405 -12.05 -0.87 -9.18
C VAL A 405 -11.78 -2.04 -10.11
N VAL A 406 -11.31 -1.76 -11.33
CA VAL A 406 -11.17 -2.76 -12.40
C VAL A 406 -9.80 -2.65 -13.05
N THR A 407 -9.15 -3.79 -13.26
CA THR A 407 -7.95 -3.99 -14.07
C THR A 407 -8.20 -5.15 -15.06
N GLU A 408 -7.21 -5.51 -15.89
CA GLU A 408 -7.34 -6.67 -16.79
C GLU A 408 -7.59 -8.01 -16.05
N ALA A 409 -7.05 -8.14 -14.83
CA ALA A 409 -7.07 -9.38 -14.05
C ALA A 409 -7.95 -9.30 -12.78
N MET A 410 -8.38 -8.10 -12.38
CA MET A 410 -9.02 -7.86 -11.10
C MET A 410 -10.27 -6.96 -11.23
N MET A 411 -11.32 -7.31 -10.50
CA MET A 411 -12.49 -6.45 -10.24
C MET A 411 -12.79 -6.49 -8.75
N LEU A 412 -12.95 -5.33 -8.12
CA LEU A 412 -13.34 -5.17 -6.71
C LEU A 412 -14.56 -4.25 -6.63
N ASP A 413 -15.66 -4.73 -6.03
CA ASP A 413 -16.87 -3.94 -5.84
C ASP A 413 -16.99 -3.42 -4.40
N LYS A 414 -17.39 -2.15 -4.28
CA LYS A 414 -17.52 -1.39 -3.02
C LYS A 414 -16.25 -1.51 -2.18
N LEU A 415 -15.15 -1.05 -2.77
CA LEU A 415 -13.86 -1.04 -2.10
C LEU A 415 -13.84 0.11 -1.08
N THR A 416 -13.61 -0.23 0.17
CA THR A 416 -13.31 0.75 1.23
C THR A 416 -11.93 0.46 1.79
N THR A 417 -11.10 1.49 1.90
CA THR A 417 -9.75 1.34 2.45
C THR A 417 -9.46 2.39 3.51
N SER A 418 -8.50 2.09 4.38
CA SER A 418 -7.92 2.97 5.38
C SER A 418 -6.42 2.70 5.40
N VAL A 419 -5.63 3.73 5.09
CA VAL A 419 -4.18 3.68 5.06
C VAL A 419 -3.66 4.70 6.04
N SER A 420 -2.90 4.29 7.04
CA SER A 420 -2.19 5.19 7.93
C SER A 420 -0.69 4.99 7.82
N ALA A 421 0.06 6.08 7.90
CA ALA A 421 1.51 6.06 7.87
C ALA A 421 2.08 7.11 8.81
N GLN A 422 3.18 6.77 9.47
CA GLN A 422 4.00 7.66 10.27
C GLN A 422 5.44 7.58 9.76
N ALA A 423 6.00 8.71 9.34
CA ALA A 423 7.37 8.80 8.81
C ALA A 423 8.17 9.85 9.59
N LEU A 424 9.38 9.49 10.00
CA LEU A 424 10.34 10.39 10.64
C LEU A 424 11.44 10.78 9.64
N PHE A 425 11.58 12.07 9.36
CA PHE A 425 12.55 12.63 8.41
C PHE A 425 13.70 13.33 9.14
N ALA A 426 14.93 13.08 8.70
CA ALA A 426 16.13 13.79 9.18
C ALA A 426 16.42 15.01 8.28
N MET A 427 16.48 16.21 8.86
CA MET A 427 16.62 17.46 8.08
C MET A 427 18.07 17.92 7.88
N SER A 428 19.07 17.25 8.47
CA SER A 428 20.46 17.69 8.39
C SER A 428 21.11 17.40 7.01
N GLU A 429 21.83 18.38 6.45
CA GLU A 429 22.47 18.30 5.11
C GLU A 429 23.44 17.11 4.93
N ARG A 430 24.00 16.57 6.03
CA ARG A 430 24.88 15.40 5.97
C ARG A 430 24.14 14.08 5.73
N HIS A 431 22.88 13.96 6.15
CA HIS A 431 22.11 12.71 6.05
C HIS A 431 21.48 12.51 4.67
N ILE A 432 21.02 13.60 4.02
CA ILE A 432 20.34 13.55 2.71
C ILE A 432 21.26 13.04 1.57
N LYS A 433 22.59 13.17 1.70
CA LYS A 433 23.55 12.73 0.66
C LYS A 433 24.06 11.29 0.81
N THR A 434 23.87 10.65 1.96
CA THR A 434 24.46 9.32 2.27
C THR A 434 23.44 8.21 2.44
N GLN A 435 22.15 8.53 2.59
CA GLN A 435 21.08 7.59 2.90
C GLN A 435 20.28 7.23 1.63
N GLN A 436 19.94 5.96 1.44
CA GLN A 436 19.14 5.49 0.30
C GLN A 436 17.65 5.89 0.41
N THR A 437 17.20 6.23 1.62
CA THR A 437 15.81 6.61 1.94
C THR A 437 15.72 8.02 2.50
N PRO A 438 14.61 8.74 2.28
CA PRO A 438 14.38 10.06 2.85
C PRO A 438 13.96 10.04 4.32
N PHE A 439 13.69 8.87 4.91
CA PHE A 439 13.21 8.68 6.28
C PHE A 439 14.17 7.84 7.14
N GLU A 440 14.15 8.08 8.45
CA GLU A 440 14.82 7.25 9.47
C GLU A 440 13.97 6.04 9.87
N GLN A 441 12.65 6.23 9.93
CA GLN A 441 11.68 5.20 10.28
C GLN A 441 10.36 5.49 9.55
N LEU A 442 9.75 4.43 9.02
CA LEU A 442 8.43 4.44 8.41
C LEU A 442 7.59 3.33 9.04
N GLN A 443 6.48 3.70 9.68
CA GLN A 443 5.45 2.78 10.12
C GLN A 443 4.22 2.96 9.26
N TRP A 444 3.54 1.87 8.92
CA TRP A 444 2.33 1.92 8.12
C TRP A 444 1.33 0.86 8.54
N GLN A 445 0.05 1.15 8.31
CA GLN A 445 -1.06 0.22 8.44
C GLN A 445 -2.02 0.43 7.25
N LEU A 446 -2.53 -0.67 6.72
CA LEU A 446 -3.47 -0.75 5.62
C LEU A 446 -4.62 -1.66 6.06
N ASP A 447 -5.84 -1.20 5.87
CA ASP A 447 -7.05 -2.00 5.98
C ASP A 447 -7.86 -1.78 4.70
N ALA A 448 -8.27 -2.85 4.04
CA ALA A 448 -8.99 -2.80 2.78
C ALA A 448 -10.08 -3.86 2.77
N GLU A 449 -11.29 -3.49 2.38
CA GLU A 449 -12.45 -4.38 2.32
C GLU A 449 -13.19 -4.23 0.99
N ALA A 450 -13.58 -5.34 0.40
CA ALA A 450 -14.41 -5.40 -0.81
C ALA A 450 -15.56 -6.39 -0.62
N GLU A 451 -16.79 -5.99 -0.95
CA GLU A 451 -17.97 -6.85 -0.82
C GLU A 451 -17.95 -8.02 -1.82
N ARG A 452 -17.45 -7.77 -3.04
CA ARG A 452 -17.29 -8.76 -4.10
C ARG A 452 -15.97 -8.55 -4.80
N TYR A 453 -15.38 -9.64 -5.25
CA TYR A 453 -14.14 -9.59 -6.00
C TYR A 453 -14.10 -10.65 -7.09
N GLN A 454 -13.32 -10.37 -8.12
CA GLN A 454 -12.88 -11.33 -9.12
C GLN A 454 -11.39 -11.09 -9.38
N ILE A 455 -10.53 -12.11 -9.17
CA ILE A 455 -9.08 -12.03 -9.36
C ILE A 455 -8.65 -13.29 -10.11
N ASP A 456 -8.07 -13.16 -11.30
CA ASP A 456 -7.56 -14.29 -12.12
C ASP A 456 -8.54 -15.48 -12.25
N GLY A 457 -9.82 -15.16 -12.46
CA GLY A 457 -10.90 -16.15 -12.61
C GLY A 457 -11.44 -16.74 -11.30
N VAL A 458 -10.86 -16.39 -10.14
CA VAL A 458 -11.44 -16.64 -8.82
C VAL A 458 -12.44 -15.53 -8.52
N GLN A 459 -13.70 -15.89 -8.28
CA GLN A 459 -14.73 -14.92 -7.88
C GLN A 459 -15.25 -15.23 -6.48
N GLY A 460 -15.59 -14.20 -5.72
CA GLY A 460 -15.96 -14.38 -4.32
C GLY A 460 -16.65 -13.18 -3.70
N ARG A 461 -16.84 -13.28 -2.38
CA ARG A 461 -17.45 -12.24 -1.55
C ARG A 461 -16.68 -12.05 -0.25
N ASN A 462 -16.77 -10.84 0.29
CA ASN A 462 -16.16 -10.42 1.55
C ASN A 462 -14.65 -10.69 1.56
N LEU A 463 -13.91 -9.91 0.79
CA LEU A 463 -12.45 -9.89 0.84
C LEU A 463 -12.03 -8.77 1.79
N SER A 464 -11.32 -9.11 2.86
CA SER A 464 -10.63 -8.13 3.71
C SER A 464 -9.14 -8.38 3.67
N VAL A 465 -8.35 -7.33 3.45
CA VAL A 465 -6.89 -7.36 3.51
C VAL A 465 -6.47 -6.30 4.50
N SER A 466 -5.83 -6.73 5.58
CA SER A 466 -5.20 -5.84 6.54
C SER A 466 -3.70 -6.11 6.57
N GLY A 467 -2.90 -5.09 6.83
CA GLY A 467 -1.46 -5.22 6.91
C GLY A 467 -0.85 -4.08 7.68
N HIS A 468 0.27 -4.36 8.34
CA HIS A 468 1.02 -3.33 9.03
C HIS A 468 2.51 -3.66 9.00
N GLY A 469 3.34 -2.64 9.10
CA GLY A 469 4.77 -2.86 9.13
C GLY A 469 5.59 -1.65 9.53
N ASP A 470 6.85 -1.91 9.79
CA ASP A 470 7.88 -0.92 10.07
C ASP A 470 9.08 -1.14 9.15
N ILE A 471 9.67 -0.04 8.69
CA ILE A 471 10.87 -0.01 7.85
C ILE A 471 11.82 1.03 8.43
N ASP A 472 13.07 0.65 8.67
CA ASP A 472 14.11 1.58 9.16
C ASP A 472 14.99 2.15 8.04
N ALA A 473 15.89 3.05 8.43
CA ALA A 473 16.91 3.67 7.59
C ALA A 473 17.81 2.67 6.82
N SER A 474 17.95 1.45 7.32
CA SER A 474 18.76 0.37 6.74
C SER A 474 17.94 -0.56 5.82
N LEU A 475 16.67 -0.23 5.60
CA LEU A 475 15.68 -1.06 4.90
C LEU A 475 15.40 -2.39 5.62
N ALA A 476 15.70 -2.49 6.92
CA ALA A 476 15.18 -3.60 7.72
C ALA A 476 13.67 -3.42 7.85
N ALA A 477 12.92 -4.48 7.58
CA ALA A 477 11.48 -4.43 7.49
C ALA A 477 10.83 -5.59 8.26
N ASN A 478 9.81 -5.26 9.04
CA ASN A 478 8.86 -6.22 9.58
C ASN A 478 7.49 -5.92 9.01
N VAL A 479 6.86 -6.91 8.37
CA VAL A 479 5.56 -6.74 7.71
C VAL A 479 4.66 -7.90 8.09
N ASN A 480 3.48 -7.61 8.62
CA ASN A 480 2.43 -8.60 8.81
C ASN A 480 1.25 -8.26 7.90
N ALA A 481 0.61 -9.30 7.38
CA ALA A 481 -0.62 -9.19 6.60
C ALA A 481 -1.63 -10.24 7.06
N ASP A 482 -2.90 -9.88 7.07
CA ASP A 482 -4.03 -10.73 7.42
C ASP A 482 -5.09 -10.57 6.33
N ILE A 483 -5.33 -11.66 5.62
CA ILE A 483 -6.23 -11.76 4.47
C ILE A 483 -7.39 -12.66 4.90
N ARG A 484 -8.63 -12.16 4.79
CA ARG A 484 -9.84 -12.96 4.98
C ARG A 484 -10.67 -12.96 3.70
N VAL A 485 -11.16 -14.14 3.35
CA VAL A 485 -12.02 -14.38 2.20
C VAL A 485 -13.23 -15.15 2.68
N GLY A 486 -14.40 -14.51 2.70
CA GLY A 486 -15.63 -15.16 3.17
C GLY A 486 -16.07 -16.31 2.25
N SER A 487 -16.00 -16.13 0.93
CA SER A 487 -16.27 -17.22 -0.02
C SER A 487 -15.54 -17.02 -1.33
N PHE A 488 -15.15 -18.13 -1.97
CA PHE A 488 -14.55 -18.13 -3.30
C PHE A 488 -15.05 -19.29 -4.16
N LYS A 489 -15.01 -19.10 -5.48
CA LYS A 489 -15.30 -20.11 -6.49
C LYS A 489 -14.36 -19.95 -7.66
N ARG A 490 -13.77 -21.06 -8.10
CA ARG A 490 -13.04 -21.18 -9.36
C ARG A 490 -13.44 -22.50 -10.01
N GLU A 491 -14.04 -22.42 -11.20
CA GLU A 491 -14.56 -23.61 -11.91
C GLU A 491 -15.44 -24.49 -11.02
N ASN A 492 -14.99 -25.72 -10.72
CA ASN A 492 -15.67 -26.71 -9.88
C ASN A 492 -15.29 -26.63 -8.40
N VAL A 493 -14.28 -25.84 -8.03
CA VAL A 493 -13.84 -25.67 -6.65
C VAL A 493 -14.60 -24.51 -6.01
N ARG A 494 -15.13 -24.75 -4.81
CA ARG A 494 -15.75 -23.74 -3.96
C ARG A 494 -15.07 -23.78 -2.61
N GLY A 495 -14.92 -22.62 -1.98
CA GLY A 495 -14.46 -22.56 -0.60
C GLY A 495 -15.13 -21.45 0.19
N LYS A 496 -15.00 -21.56 1.50
CA LYS A 496 -15.65 -20.69 2.48
C LYS A 496 -14.70 -20.42 3.64
N GLU A 497 -14.72 -19.19 4.15
CA GLU A 497 -13.92 -18.70 5.27
C GLU A 497 -12.45 -19.13 5.19
N LEU A 498 -11.72 -18.55 4.23
CA LEU A 498 -10.26 -18.62 4.20
C LEU A 498 -9.70 -17.44 5.01
N HIS A 499 -8.91 -17.75 6.03
CA HIS A 499 -8.16 -16.76 6.80
C HIS A 499 -6.68 -17.06 6.69
N GLN A 500 -5.91 -16.12 6.17
CA GLN A 500 -4.48 -16.25 5.94
C GLN A 500 -3.73 -15.11 6.63
N GLN A 501 -2.85 -15.47 7.56
CA GLN A 501 -1.92 -14.58 8.21
C GLN A 501 -0.53 -14.80 7.64
N LEU A 502 0.18 -13.73 7.35
CA LEU A 502 1.51 -13.71 6.77
C LEU A 502 2.39 -12.76 7.60
N GLY A 503 3.65 -13.13 7.79
CA GLY A 503 4.65 -12.33 8.47
C GLY A 503 5.99 -12.42 7.74
N PHE A 504 6.61 -11.27 7.49
CA PHE A 504 7.93 -11.13 6.93
C PHE A 504 8.82 -10.36 7.91
N SER A 505 10.05 -10.82 8.09
CA SER A 505 11.09 -10.10 8.83
C SER A 505 12.42 -10.25 8.13
N GLY A 506 13.04 -9.14 7.74
CA GLY A 506 14.27 -9.17 6.94
C GLY A 506 14.72 -7.78 6.47
N THR A 507 15.42 -7.74 5.35
CA THR A 507 15.89 -6.51 4.71
C THR A 507 15.37 -6.42 3.29
N LEU A 508 14.87 -5.25 2.89
CA LEU A 508 14.47 -4.97 1.51
C LEU A 508 15.69 -4.53 0.70
N ARG A 509 15.88 -5.09 -0.50
CA ARG A 509 16.98 -4.75 -1.40
C ARG A 509 16.50 -4.60 -2.85
N PRO A 510 17.23 -3.89 -3.72
CA PRO A 510 16.86 -3.75 -5.14
C PRO A 510 16.71 -5.10 -5.87
N GLU A 511 17.53 -6.10 -5.52
CA GLU A 511 17.47 -7.46 -6.07
C GLU A 511 16.34 -8.33 -5.48
N GLY A 512 15.55 -7.79 -4.55
CA GLY A 512 14.46 -8.45 -3.85
C GLY A 512 14.68 -8.60 -2.34
N PRO A 513 13.63 -9.00 -1.59
CA PRO A 513 13.70 -9.12 -0.13
C PRO A 513 14.60 -10.28 0.31
N VAL A 514 15.29 -10.09 1.43
CA VAL A 514 16.10 -11.13 2.08
C VAL A 514 15.65 -11.27 3.52
N GLY A 515 15.10 -12.42 3.91
CA GLY A 515 14.55 -12.58 5.25
C GLY A 515 13.78 -13.87 5.47
N LYS A 516 13.02 -13.89 6.56
CA LYS A 516 12.14 -15.00 6.95
C LYS A 516 10.70 -14.70 6.61
N LEU A 517 10.01 -15.73 6.14
CA LEU A 517 8.56 -15.74 5.93
C LEU A 517 7.92 -16.71 6.91
N LYS A 518 6.79 -16.30 7.47
CA LYS A 518 5.89 -17.13 8.26
C LYS A 518 4.48 -16.92 7.75
N GLY A 519 3.66 -17.96 7.82
CA GLY A 519 2.25 -17.85 7.52
C GLY A 519 1.44 -18.93 8.19
N ASN A 520 0.20 -18.60 8.51
CA ASN A 520 -0.79 -19.53 9.02
C ASN A 520 -2.06 -19.32 8.20
N SER A 521 -2.59 -20.38 7.61
CA SER A 521 -3.84 -20.33 6.85
C SER A 521 -4.82 -21.33 7.41
N THR A 522 -6.06 -20.90 7.62
CA THR A 522 -7.18 -21.78 7.96
C THR A 522 -8.25 -21.66 6.90
N ILE A 523 -8.91 -22.77 6.61
CA ILE A 523 -10.05 -22.78 5.69
C ILE A 523 -11.15 -23.71 6.21
N GLU A 524 -12.33 -23.14 6.44
CA GLU A 524 -13.48 -23.87 7.00
C GLU A 524 -13.96 -24.97 6.06
N LEU A 525 -14.01 -24.67 4.75
CA LEU A 525 -14.50 -25.60 3.74
C LEU A 525 -13.80 -25.39 2.40
N VAL A 526 -13.33 -26.49 1.81
CA VAL A 526 -13.01 -26.58 0.39
C VAL A 526 -13.78 -27.75 -0.21
N ALA A 527 -14.53 -27.50 -1.27
CA ALA A 527 -15.36 -28.48 -1.93
C ALA A 527 -15.09 -28.53 -3.43
N HIS A 528 -14.72 -29.71 -3.89
CA HIS A 528 -14.68 -30.16 -5.28
C HIS A 528 -15.70 -31.32 -5.43
N PRO A 529 -16.26 -31.60 -6.62
CA PRO A 529 -17.25 -32.68 -6.80
C PRO A 529 -16.85 -34.07 -6.31
N GLN A 530 -15.54 -34.34 -6.18
CA GLN A 530 -14.99 -35.62 -5.71
C GLN A 530 -14.28 -35.53 -4.35
N LEU A 531 -14.09 -34.33 -3.80
CA LEU A 531 -13.32 -34.13 -2.57
C LEU A 531 -13.84 -32.92 -1.80
N VAL A 532 -14.22 -33.15 -0.56
CA VAL A 532 -14.67 -32.13 0.40
C VAL A 532 -13.80 -32.25 1.63
N LEU A 533 -13.11 -31.15 1.96
CA LEU A 533 -12.27 -31.00 3.14
C LEU A 533 -12.84 -29.90 4.04
N ARG A 534 -12.75 -30.11 5.35
CA ARG A 534 -13.20 -29.17 6.38
C ARG A 534 -12.07 -28.87 7.35
N ASP A 535 -12.09 -27.68 7.93
CA ASP A 535 -11.19 -27.27 9.00
C ASP A 535 -9.71 -27.56 8.69
N VAL A 536 -9.29 -27.18 7.49
CA VAL A 536 -7.92 -27.40 7.03
C VAL A 536 -7.04 -26.28 7.54
N VAL A 537 -5.93 -26.64 8.17
CA VAL A 537 -4.95 -25.68 8.70
C VAL A 537 -3.61 -25.91 8.02
N LEU A 538 -2.98 -24.82 7.58
CA LEU A 538 -1.71 -24.81 6.86
C LEU A 538 -0.76 -23.81 7.50
N ASN A 539 0.27 -24.32 8.16
CA ASN A 539 1.36 -23.51 8.68
C ASN A 539 2.50 -23.49 7.66
N SER A 540 3.03 -22.33 7.34
CA SER A 540 4.10 -22.14 6.36
C SER A 540 5.25 -21.35 6.99
N GLU A 541 6.48 -21.77 6.79
CA GLU A 541 7.65 -21.01 7.21
C GLU A 541 8.83 -21.21 6.26
N GLY A 542 9.72 -20.25 6.18
CA GLY A 542 10.92 -20.39 5.38
C GLY A 542 11.71 -19.11 5.17
N ASP A 543 12.60 -19.15 4.19
CA ASP A 543 13.52 -18.06 3.87
C ASP A 543 13.34 -17.62 2.42
N ILE A 544 13.47 -16.30 2.19
CA ILE A 544 13.52 -15.68 0.87
C ILE A 544 14.86 -14.98 0.70
N LYS A 545 15.47 -15.10 -0.48
CA LYS A 545 16.73 -14.45 -0.85
C LYS A 545 16.63 -13.89 -2.27
N GLY A 546 16.18 -12.65 -2.39
CA GLY A 546 15.92 -12.03 -3.69
C GLY A 546 14.66 -12.61 -4.35
N VAL A 547 14.57 -12.51 -5.68
CA VAL A 547 13.38 -12.96 -6.44
C VAL A 547 13.45 -14.41 -6.95
N GLU A 548 14.63 -15.04 -6.92
CA GLU A 548 14.85 -16.37 -7.52
C GLU A 548 15.08 -17.50 -6.52
N GLN A 549 15.36 -17.18 -5.25
CA GLN A 549 15.64 -18.17 -4.21
C GLN A 549 14.57 -18.09 -3.11
N LEU A 550 13.77 -19.14 -3.03
CA LEU A 550 12.71 -19.31 -2.05
C LEU A 550 12.81 -20.72 -1.48
N ALA A 551 12.77 -20.87 -0.16
CA ALA A 551 12.69 -22.17 0.49
C ALA A 551 11.57 -22.13 1.52
N LEU A 552 10.54 -22.96 1.34
CA LEU A 552 9.36 -22.99 2.21
C LEU A 552 9.10 -24.40 2.71
N THR A 553 8.69 -24.49 3.96
CA THR A 553 8.15 -25.68 4.60
C THR A 553 6.70 -25.41 4.95
N HIS A 554 5.82 -26.28 4.53
CA HIS A 554 4.39 -26.24 4.78
C HIS A 554 4.00 -27.44 5.62
N LYS A 555 3.25 -27.22 6.70
CA LYS A 555 2.64 -28.27 7.52
C LYS A 555 1.13 -28.12 7.43
N LEU A 556 0.51 -29.06 6.71
CA LEU A 556 -0.92 -29.17 6.54
C LEU A 556 -1.45 -30.15 7.59
N THR A 557 -2.40 -29.71 8.39
CA THR A 557 -3.12 -30.57 9.34
C THR A 557 -4.60 -30.62 8.98
N HIS A 558 -5.14 -31.82 8.87
CA HIS A 558 -6.55 -32.08 8.62
C HIS A 558 -6.98 -33.32 9.42
N ASP A 559 -8.02 -33.19 10.26
CA ASP A 559 -8.40 -34.19 11.26
C ASP A 559 -7.20 -34.61 12.15
N SER A 560 -6.71 -35.84 12.01
CA SER A 560 -5.54 -36.38 12.72
C SER A 560 -4.32 -36.59 11.81
N LEU A 561 -4.40 -36.14 10.55
CA LEU A 561 -3.33 -36.25 9.56
C LEU A 561 -2.43 -35.02 9.60
N GLU A 562 -1.11 -35.24 9.63
CA GLU A 562 -0.10 -34.22 9.45
C GLU A 562 0.71 -34.50 8.18
N LEU A 563 0.63 -33.58 7.22
CA LEU A 563 1.37 -33.63 5.96
C LEU A 563 2.39 -32.50 5.93
N GLN A 564 3.65 -32.82 5.68
CA GLN A 564 4.71 -31.82 5.56
C GLN A 564 5.21 -31.75 4.11
N LEU A 565 5.11 -30.57 3.49
CA LEU A 565 5.65 -30.28 2.17
C LEU A 565 6.80 -29.28 2.30
N THR A 566 8.00 -29.70 1.96
CA THR A 566 9.15 -28.80 1.80
C THR A 566 9.39 -28.58 0.32
N HIS A 567 9.53 -27.34 -0.14
CA HIS A 567 9.96 -27.05 -1.51
C HIS A 567 10.93 -25.88 -1.56
N ARG A 568 11.71 -25.83 -2.64
CA ARG A 568 12.64 -24.74 -2.91
C ARG A 568 12.56 -24.34 -4.37
N LEU A 569 12.80 -23.07 -4.65
CA LEU A 569 13.04 -22.55 -5.98
C LEU A 569 14.53 -22.22 -6.10
N GLU A 570 15.23 -22.90 -7.01
CA GLU A 570 16.65 -22.69 -7.28
C GLU A 570 16.90 -22.77 -8.79
N ALA A 571 17.30 -21.65 -9.40
CA ALA A 571 17.62 -21.56 -10.84
C ALA A 571 16.52 -22.10 -11.78
N GLY A 572 15.24 -21.83 -11.45
CA GLY A 572 14.08 -22.26 -12.23
C GLY A 572 13.65 -23.71 -12.03
N LEU A 573 14.35 -24.48 -11.17
CA LEU A 573 13.92 -25.79 -10.72
C LEU A 573 13.18 -25.68 -9.39
N MET A 574 12.21 -26.57 -9.19
CA MET A 574 11.39 -26.66 -7.98
C MET A 574 11.51 -28.05 -7.34
N PRO A 575 12.64 -28.37 -6.70
CA PRO A 575 12.74 -29.57 -5.88
C PRO A 575 11.76 -29.50 -4.71
N PHE A 576 11.12 -30.63 -4.41
CA PHE A 576 10.19 -30.75 -3.28
C PHE A 576 10.31 -32.09 -2.57
N THR A 577 9.78 -32.14 -1.35
CA THR A 577 9.62 -33.36 -0.55
C THR A 577 8.31 -33.24 0.21
N LEU A 578 7.37 -34.15 -0.05
CA LEU A 578 6.10 -34.30 0.65
C LEU A 578 6.16 -35.55 1.52
N THR A 579 5.95 -35.42 2.82
CA THR A 579 5.98 -36.54 3.77
C THR A 579 4.70 -36.60 4.57
N LEU A 580 4.08 -37.79 4.60
CA LEU A 580 3.11 -38.23 5.59
C LEU A 580 3.85 -39.11 6.59
N GLY A 581 3.91 -38.65 7.85
CA GLY A 581 4.47 -39.46 8.93
C GLY A 581 3.70 -40.78 9.12
N GLU A 582 4.20 -41.65 9.99
CA GLU A 582 3.45 -42.85 10.35
C GLU A 582 2.20 -42.47 11.16
N HIS A 583 1.02 -42.73 10.58
CA HIS A 583 -0.28 -42.49 11.20
C HIS A 583 -1.14 -43.75 11.15
N GLY A 584 -2.14 -43.84 12.03
CA GLY A 584 -3.15 -44.89 11.92
C GLY A 584 -3.90 -44.77 10.60
N LEU A 585 -4.06 -45.86 9.86
CA LEU A 585 -4.72 -45.90 8.55
C LEU A 585 -6.16 -45.36 8.62
N GLY A 586 -6.84 -45.51 9.77
CA GLY A 586 -8.15 -44.91 10.00
C GLY A 586 -8.20 -43.38 9.85
N ALA A 587 -7.06 -42.69 9.98
CA ALA A 587 -6.97 -41.24 9.81
C ALA A 587 -7.32 -40.77 8.38
N ILE A 588 -7.15 -41.64 7.38
CA ILE A 588 -7.54 -41.33 5.99
C ILE A 588 -8.97 -41.77 5.65
N GLN A 589 -9.74 -42.35 6.58
CA GLN A 589 -11.09 -42.88 6.30
C GLN A 589 -12.04 -41.82 5.72
N SER A 590 -11.98 -40.58 6.23
CA SER A 590 -12.83 -39.45 5.78
C SER A 590 -12.54 -39.07 4.32
N VAL A 591 -11.29 -39.19 3.88
CA VAL A 591 -10.87 -38.93 2.50
C VAL A 591 -11.10 -40.15 1.61
N ALA A 592 -10.70 -41.33 2.07
CA ALA A 592 -10.80 -42.58 1.33
C ALA A 592 -12.24 -42.93 0.95
N SER A 593 -13.20 -42.72 1.86
CA SER A 593 -14.62 -42.96 1.61
C SER A 593 -15.24 -42.05 0.53
N GLN A 594 -14.62 -40.92 0.19
CA GLN A 594 -15.10 -40.05 -0.90
C GLN A 594 -14.77 -40.63 -2.28
N PHE A 595 -13.70 -41.44 -2.38
CA PHE A 595 -13.30 -42.13 -3.61
C PHE A 595 -13.81 -43.57 -3.66
N VAL A 596 -13.82 -44.25 -2.51
CA VAL A 596 -14.21 -45.66 -2.35
C VAL A 596 -15.25 -45.77 -1.21
N PRO A 597 -16.52 -45.42 -1.44
CA PRO A 597 -17.53 -45.27 -0.37
C PRO A 597 -17.86 -46.53 0.42
N LYS A 598 -17.55 -47.70 -0.15
CA LYS A 598 -17.78 -49.00 0.49
C LYS A 598 -16.60 -49.50 1.33
N LEU A 599 -15.49 -48.77 1.34
CA LEU A 599 -14.31 -49.10 2.13
C LEU A 599 -14.49 -48.65 3.57
N LYS A 600 -14.30 -49.58 4.51
CA LYS A 600 -14.20 -49.32 5.94
C LYS A 600 -12.85 -49.82 6.44
N ILE A 601 -12.03 -48.90 6.92
CA ILE A 601 -10.74 -49.20 7.55
C ILE A 601 -11.00 -49.47 9.03
N GLU A 602 -10.50 -50.59 9.54
CA GLU A 602 -10.62 -50.96 10.96
C GLU A 602 -9.34 -50.59 11.71
N GLU A 603 -8.17 -50.94 11.16
CA GLU A 603 -6.86 -50.71 11.76
C GLU A 603 -5.74 -50.69 10.71
N GLY A 604 -4.52 -50.42 11.17
CA GLY A 604 -3.31 -50.39 10.37
C GLY A 604 -2.55 -49.07 10.50
N LEU A 605 -1.38 -49.04 9.89
CA LEU A 605 -0.50 -47.88 9.81
C LEU A 605 -0.28 -47.49 8.34
N ILE A 606 -0.14 -46.19 8.10
CA ILE A 606 0.22 -45.64 6.80
C ILE A 606 1.34 -44.62 6.96
N SER A 607 2.30 -44.66 6.06
CA SER A 607 3.30 -43.63 5.86
C SER A 607 3.53 -43.42 4.37
N ALA A 608 3.89 -42.20 3.97
CA ALA A 608 4.21 -41.90 2.58
C ALA A 608 5.27 -40.82 2.48
N SER A 609 6.14 -40.91 1.49
CA SER A 609 7.13 -39.89 1.16
C SER A 609 7.21 -39.76 -0.36
N VAL A 610 7.17 -38.54 -0.88
CA VAL A 610 7.34 -38.24 -2.29
C VAL A 610 8.39 -37.14 -2.39
N SER A 611 9.46 -37.37 -3.14
CA SER A 611 10.51 -36.37 -3.35
C SER A 611 10.89 -36.30 -4.82
N GLY A 612 11.21 -35.12 -5.32
CA GLY A 612 11.55 -34.97 -6.73
C GLY A 612 11.64 -33.54 -7.18
N GLU A 613 11.49 -33.33 -8.48
CA GLU A 613 11.55 -32.01 -9.13
C GLU A 613 10.25 -31.77 -9.91
N LEU A 614 9.48 -30.77 -9.47
CA LEU A 614 8.12 -30.54 -9.96
C LEU A 614 8.09 -30.09 -11.43
N SER A 615 9.05 -29.27 -11.86
CA SER A 615 9.07 -28.70 -13.22
C SER A 615 9.28 -29.77 -14.30
N ARG A 616 10.04 -30.82 -14.00
CA ARG A 616 10.33 -31.95 -14.92
C ARG A 616 9.38 -33.13 -14.75
N GLN A 617 8.49 -33.11 -13.76
CA GLN A 617 7.62 -34.22 -13.40
C GLN A 617 8.37 -35.53 -13.12
N VAL A 618 9.44 -35.43 -12.33
CA VAL A 618 10.26 -36.57 -11.92
C VAL A 618 10.20 -36.72 -10.41
N PHE A 619 9.59 -37.80 -9.93
CA PHE A 619 9.32 -38.05 -8.52
C PHE A 619 9.76 -39.46 -8.13
N ASP A 620 10.46 -39.61 -7.02
CA ASP A 620 10.58 -40.87 -6.31
C ASP A 620 9.53 -40.89 -5.20
N PHE A 621 8.87 -42.03 -4.98
CA PHE A 621 7.89 -42.19 -3.90
C PHE A 621 8.12 -43.48 -3.11
N GLU A 622 7.80 -43.41 -1.82
CA GLU A 622 7.74 -44.55 -0.91
C GLU A 622 6.39 -44.50 -0.18
N ILE A 623 5.68 -45.62 -0.13
CA ILE A 623 4.41 -45.75 0.59
C ILE A 623 4.51 -47.02 1.43
N GLY A 624 4.29 -46.90 2.73
CA GLY A 624 4.22 -48.04 3.64
C GLY A 624 2.80 -48.20 4.16
N VAL A 625 2.22 -49.38 3.96
CA VAL A 625 1.01 -49.82 4.65
C VAL A 625 1.38 -51.02 5.53
N GLY A 626 1.14 -50.90 6.83
CA GLY A 626 1.47 -51.94 7.80
C GLY A 626 0.24 -52.38 8.58
N ASP A 627 0.14 -53.68 8.85
CA ASP A 627 -0.93 -54.36 9.59
C ASP A 627 -2.35 -53.85 9.27
N ALA A 628 -2.63 -53.60 7.99
CA ALA A 628 -3.89 -52.99 7.60
C ALA A 628 -5.03 -54.01 7.55
N SER A 629 -6.13 -53.70 8.24
CA SER A 629 -7.37 -54.47 8.18
C SER A 629 -8.51 -53.57 7.69
N PHE A 630 -9.23 -54.04 6.67
CA PHE A 630 -10.33 -53.29 6.07
C PHE A 630 -11.39 -54.21 5.49
N LEU A 631 -12.62 -53.68 5.44
CA LEU A 631 -13.77 -54.27 4.79
C LEU A 631 -14.12 -53.44 3.56
N TYR A 632 -14.17 -54.09 2.40
CA TYR A 632 -14.69 -53.49 1.16
C TYR A 632 -15.94 -54.24 0.71
N ASP A 633 -17.10 -53.61 0.81
CA ASP A 633 -18.40 -54.25 0.57
C ASP A 633 -18.59 -55.49 1.48
N HIS A 634 -18.42 -56.68 0.92
CA HIS A 634 -18.42 -57.96 1.64
C HIS A 634 -17.05 -58.63 1.49
N HIS A 635 -15.93 -57.94 1.43
CA HIS A 635 -14.61 -58.57 1.33
C HIS A 635 -13.75 -58.05 2.46
N TYR A 636 -13.37 -58.95 3.36
CA TYR A 636 -12.56 -58.60 4.52
C TYR A 636 -11.12 -59.01 4.28
N VAL A 637 -10.21 -58.10 4.58
CA VAL A 637 -8.76 -58.26 4.49
C VAL A 637 -8.18 -57.90 5.86
N SER A 638 -7.28 -58.72 6.40
CA SER A 638 -6.56 -58.40 7.64
C SER A 638 -5.05 -58.66 7.55
N GLY A 639 -4.30 -57.83 8.27
CA GLY A 639 -2.84 -57.90 8.34
C GLY A 639 -2.17 -57.69 6.98
N LEU A 640 -2.65 -56.73 6.20
CA LEU A 640 -2.00 -56.32 4.95
C LEU A 640 -0.71 -55.55 5.26
N GLU A 641 0.40 -56.07 4.73
CA GLU A 641 1.72 -55.45 4.70
C GLU A 641 2.11 -55.17 3.24
N LEU A 642 2.38 -53.90 2.95
CA LEU A 642 2.69 -53.44 1.59
C LEU A 642 3.65 -52.23 1.59
N PRO A 643 4.98 -52.48 1.56
CA PRO A 643 6.00 -51.44 1.36
C PRO A 643 6.24 -51.21 -0.14
N LEU A 644 5.66 -50.16 -0.70
CA LEU A 644 5.84 -49.75 -2.10
C LEU A 644 6.95 -48.72 -2.22
N LYS A 645 7.84 -48.91 -3.19
CA LYS A 645 8.80 -47.89 -3.65
C LYS A 645 8.74 -47.78 -5.16
N GLY A 646 8.90 -46.59 -5.68
CA GLY A 646 8.84 -46.39 -7.12
C GLY A 646 9.19 -44.99 -7.57
N LYS A 647 9.05 -44.79 -8.87
CA LYS A 647 9.34 -43.55 -9.57
C LYS A 647 8.19 -43.20 -10.50
N TRP A 648 7.93 -41.92 -10.61
CA TRP A 648 7.13 -41.33 -11.66
C TRP A 648 8.05 -40.47 -12.52
N HIS A 649 8.14 -40.78 -13.81
CA HIS A 649 8.99 -40.01 -14.73
C HIS A 649 8.19 -39.68 -16.00
N ALA A 650 7.86 -38.40 -16.19
CA ALA A 650 7.22 -37.90 -17.41
C ALA A 650 5.95 -38.68 -17.84
N GLY A 651 5.15 -39.13 -16.87
CA GLY A 651 3.91 -39.89 -17.12
C GLY A 651 4.04 -41.40 -16.99
N GLU A 652 5.24 -41.94 -16.78
CA GLU A 652 5.48 -43.38 -16.57
C GLU A 652 5.65 -43.69 -15.08
N LEU A 653 4.85 -44.64 -14.60
CA LEU A 653 4.91 -45.22 -13.25
C LEU A 653 5.79 -46.47 -13.27
N MET A 654 6.84 -46.45 -12.47
CA MET A 654 7.76 -47.58 -12.27
C MET A 654 7.79 -47.94 -10.79
N ILE A 655 7.24 -49.10 -10.42
CA ILE A 655 7.26 -49.64 -9.06
C ILE A 655 8.38 -50.68 -8.97
N GLU A 656 9.27 -50.51 -7.99
CA GLU A 656 10.24 -51.53 -7.62
C GLU A 656 9.50 -52.76 -7.08
N PRO A 657 9.90 -54.01 -7.41
CA PRO A 657 9.22 -55.21 -6.91
C PRO A 657 9.03 -55.19 -5.39
N ALA A 658 7.79 -55.05 -4.96
CA ALA A 658 7.41 -54.83 -3.57
C ALA A 658 6.71 -56.07 -3.01
N PRO A 659 7.16 -56.67 -1.89
CA PRO A 659 6.50 -57.82 -1.31
C PRO A 659 5.09 -57.44 -0.80
N LEU A 660 4.10 -58.26 -1.13
CA LEU A 660 2.76 -58.22 -0.56
C LEU A 660 2.62 -59.39 0.42
N SER A 661 2.13 -59.12 1.62
CA SER A 661 1.70 -60.14 2.57
C SER A 661 0.34 -59.77 3.15
N ILE A 662 -0.58 -60.73 3.23
CA ILE A 662 -1.87 -60.56 3.90
C ILE A 662 -2.10 -61.80 4.77
N THR A 663 -2.41 -61.58 6.04
CA THR A 663 -2.68 -62.66 6.99
C THR A 663 -3.90 -63.47 6.59
N GLU A 664 -5.01 -62.78 6.29
CA GLU A 664 -6.28 -63.41 5.92
C GLU A 664 -7.06 -62.57 4.89
N VAL A 665 -7.65 -63.25 3.90
CA VAL A 665 -8.66 -62.68 3.01
C VAL A 665 -9.93 -63.52 3.07
N ARG A 666 -11.04 -62.91 3.49
CA ARG A 666 -12.37 -63.52 3.54
C ARG A 666 -13.25 -62.95 2.43
N SER A 667 -13.30 -63.68 1.32
CA SER A 667 -14.05 -63.32 0.10
C SER A 667 -15.07 -64.40 -0.30
N GLY A 668 -15.42 -65.27 0.65
CA GLY A 668 -16.10 -66.54 0.42
C GLY A 668 -15.27 -67.65 1.05
N PRO A 669 -14.35 -68.30 0.30
CA PRO A 669 -13.32 -69.11 0.93
C PRO A 669 -12.38 -68.22 1.76
N VAL A 670 -11.85 -68.79 2.84
CA VAL A 670 -10.84 -68.13 3.68
C VAL A 670 -9.47 -68.46 3.11
N LEU A 671 -8.78 -67.43 2.60
CA LEU A 671 -7.38 -67.53 2.17
C LEU A 671 -6.51 -67.05 3.33
N THR A 672 -5.49 -67.82 3.69
CA THR A 672 -4.51 -67.42 4.71
C THR A 672 -3.10 -67.37 4.13
N ASP A 673 -2.20 -66.59 4.73
CA ASP A 673 -0.80 -66.44 4.29
C ASP A 673 -0.70 -66.07 2.79
N VAL A 674 -1.47 -65.06 2.39
CA VAL A 674 -1.47 -64.57 1.01
C VAL A 674 -0.17 -63.81 0.77
N ARG A 675 0.60 -64.22 -0.25
CA ARG A 675 1.88 -63.61 -0.61
C ARG A 675 1.97 -63.31 -2.10
N GLY A 676 2.81 -62.35 -2.44
CA GLY A 676 3.22 -62.07 -3.82
C GLY A 676 4.14 -60.86 -3.92
N GLN A 677 4.32 -60.35 -5.13
CA GLN A 677 5.09 -59.14 -5.42
C GLN A 677 4.28 -58.17 -6.26
N ILE A 678 4.07 -56.95 -5.77
CA ILE A 678 3.49 -55.85 -6.54
C ILE A 678 4.57 -55.24 -7.43
N THR A 679 4.25 -55.11 -8.72
CA THR A 679 5.07 -54.47 -9.75
C THR A 679 4.19 -53.57 -10.61
N SER A 680 4.79 -52.82 -11.53
CA SER A 680 4.05 -52.03 -12.53
C SER A 680 4.47 -52.39 -13.95
N ASP A 681 3.50 -52.67 -14.81
CA ASP A 681 3.69 -52.85 -16.26
C ASP A 681 2.82 -51.83 -17.00
N ASN A 682 3.38 -50.99 -17.87
CA ASN A 682 2.63 -49.99 -18.65
C ASN A 682 1.64 -49.15 -17.80
N ASN A 683 2.10 -48.63 -16.65
CA ASN A 683 1.29 -47.89 -15.67
C ASN A 683 0.17 -48.68 -14.96
N LEU A 684 0.11 -50.01 -15.11
CA LEU A 684 -0.85 -50.85 -14.42
C LEU A 684 -0.18 -51.67 -13.32
N LEU A 685 -0.87 -51.85 -12.20
CA LEU A 685 -0.38 -52.66 -11.08
C LEU A 685 -0.53 -54.15 -11.40
N VAL A 686 0.54 -54.92 -11.20
CA VAL A 686 0.58 -56.37 -11.43
C VAL A 686 1.05 -57.08 -10.16
N LEU A 687 0.24 -58.00 -9.66
CA LEU A 687 0.60 -58.92 -8.58
C LEU A 687 1.25 -60.16 -9.17
N ARG A 688 2.55 -60.35 -8.95
CA ARG A 688 3.33 -61.49 -9.43
C ARG A 688 3.53 -62.51 -8.32
N GLN A 689 3.72 -63.78 -8.71
CA GLN A 689 4.03 -64.88 -7.78
C GLN A 689 2.99 -64.98 -6.65
N PHE A 690 1.71 -64.85 -7.00
CA PHE A 690 0.62 -64.97 -6.03
C PHE A 690 0.62 -66.39 -5.45
N SER A 691 0.53 -66.49 -4.12
CA SER A 691 0.30 -67.74 -3.42
C SER A 691 -0.58 -67.53 -2.19
N ALA A 692 -1.46 -68.46 -1.86
CA ALA A 692 -2.27 -68.42 -0.65
C ALA A 692 -2.62 -69.83 -0.17
N ASN A 693 -2.75 -70.03 1.14
CA ASN A 693 -3.22 -71.29 1.70
C ASN A 693 -4.75 -71.33 1.71
N ILE A 694 -5.32 -72.47 1.29
CA ILE A 694 -6.76 -72.73 1.27
C ILE A 694 -7.01 -74.22 1.50
N PHE A 695 -8.02 -74.58 2.31
CA PHE A 695 -8.40 -75.99 2.53
C PHE A 695 -7.21 -76.92 2.83
N SER A 696 -6.28 -76.50 3.69
CA SER A 696 -5.00 -77.19 4.02
C SER A 696 -4.02 -77.41 2.84
N GLY A 697 -4.34 -76.94 1.64
CA GLY A 697 -3.46 -76.89 0.48
C GLY A 697 -3.10 -75.45 0.10
N GLN A 698 -2.72 -75.24 -1.16
CA GLN A 698 -2.24 -73.96 -1.68
C GLN A 698 -2.84 -73.61 -3.05
N LEU A 699 -3.16 -72.34 -3.27
CA LEU A 699 -3.40 -71.74 -4.58
C LEU A 699 -2.19 -70.93 -5.00
N ALA A 700 -1.85 -70.95 -6.29
CA ALA A 700 -0.80 -70.12 -6.85
C ALA A 700 -1.16 -69.60 -8.25
N ALA A 701 -0.69 -68.39 -8.60
CA ALA A 701 -0.79 -67.82 -9.94
C ALA A 701 0.48 -67.02 -10.28
N GLU A 702 0.91 -67.08 -11.54
CA GLU A 702 2.15 -66.41 -11.96
C GLU A 702 2.02 -64.87 -11.91
N GLN A 703 0.91 -64.35 -12.41
CA GLN A 703 0.60 -62.93 -12.38
C GLN A 703 -0.91 -62.67 -12.42
N VAL A 704 -1.33 -61.60 -11.76
CA VAL A 704 -2.70 -61.08 -11.74
C VAL A 704 -2.63 -59.57 -11.98
N LEU A 705 -3.33 -59.08 -12.98
CA LEU A 705 -3.44 -57.64 -13.24
C LEU A 705 -4.43 -57.04 -12.24
N LEU A 706 -4.02 -56.03 -11.47
CA LEU A 706 -4.88 -55.36 -10.49
C LEU A 706 -5.62 -54.17 -11.14
N ASP A 707 -6.32 -54.46 -12.23
CA ASP A 707 -7.13 -53.51 -12.99
C ASP A 707 -8.49 -54.13 -13.36
N LYS A 708 -9.46 -53.31 -13.76
CA LYS A 708 -10.80 -53.77 -14.17
C LYS A 708 -10.84 -54.40 -15.56
N GLN A 709 -9.73 -54.37 -16.29
CA GLN A 709 -9.62 -54.99 -17.61
C GLN A 709 -9.86 -56.50 -17.60
N ASP A 710 -10.43 -56.99 -18.70
CA ASP A 710 -10.60 -58.42 -18.94
C ASP A 710 -9.23 -59.12 -18.94
N GLN A 711 -9.11 -60.18 -18.16
CA GLN A 711 -7.86 -60.94 -18.04
C GLN A 711 -8.13 -62.42 -17.80
N GLU A 712 -7.16 -63.26 -18.16
CA GLU A 712 -7.16 -64.69 -17.90
C GLU A 712 -5.99 -65.01 -16.96
N VAL A 713 -6.29 -65.69 -15.86
CA VAL A 713 -5.35 -66.06 -14.81
C VAL A 713 -5.39 -67.57 -14.65
N LEU A 714 -4.29 -68.25 -14.93
CA LEU A 714 -4.15 -69.68 -14.64
C LEU A 714 -3.83 -69.88 -13.16
N VAL A 715 -4.82 -70.30 -12.37
CA VAL A 715 -4.63 -70.64 -10.95
C VAL A 715 -4.29 -72.12 -10.82
N THR A 716 -3.18 -72.44 -10.16
CA THR A 716 -2.83 -73.82 -9.81
C THR A 716 -3.28 -74.09 -8.38
N ALA A 717 -3.96 -75.20 -8.18
CA ALA A 717 -4.37 -75.69 -6.86
C ALA A 717 -3.53 -76.92 -6.51
N SER A 718 -2.96 -76.95 -5.31
CA SER A 718 -2.07 -78.02 -4.84
C SER A 718 -2.53 -78.53 -3.48
N ASP A 719 -2.57 -79.85 -3.33
CA ASP A 719 -2.77 -80.55 -2.06
C ASP A 719 -4.05 -80.15 -1.31
N LEU A 720 -5.11 -79.80 -2.04
CA LEU A 720 -6.37 -79.37 -1.42
C LEU A 720 -7.05 -80.56 -0.74
N ASP A 721 -7.38 -80.42 0.55
CA ASP A 721 -8.00 -81.48 1.34
C ASP A 721 -9.47 -81.65 0.96
N LEU A 722 -9.82 -82.83 0.45
CA LEU A 722 -11.18 -83.16 0.01
C LEU A 722 -12.19 -83.11 1.15
N MET A 723 -11.77 -83.39 2.39
CA MET A 723 -12.64 -83.36 3.56
C MET A 723 -13.05 -81.93 3.89
N LEU A 724 -12.11 -80.98 3.79
CA LEU A 724 -12.38 -79.56 4.01
C LEU A 724 -13.22 -78.92 2.88
N ILE A 725 -13.02 -79.35 1.63
CA ILE A 725 -13.83 -78.89 0.50
C ILE A 725 -15.28 -79.39 0.62
N SER A 726 -15.47 -80.63 1.10
CA SER A 726 -16.77 -81.29 1.19
C SER A 726 -17.48 -81.11 2.54
N GLU A 727 -17.03 -80.15 3.37
CA GLU A 727 -17.54 -79.90 4.73
C GLU A 727 -19.09 -79.82 4.80
N ALA A 728 -19.74 -79.17 3.81
CA ALA A 728 -21.20 -79.10 3.73
C ALA A 728 -21.88 -80.45 3.43
N GLY A 729 -21.20 -81.36 2.71
CA GLY A 729 -21.65 -82.73 2.47
C GLY A 729 -21.56 -83.62 3.72
N ARG A 730 -20.68 -83.28 4.67
CA ARG A 730 -20.51 -84.03 5.92
C ARG A 730 -21.77 -83.99 6.79
N GLU A 731 -22.45 -82.84 6.86
CA GLU A 731 -23.72 -82.71 7.59
C GLU A 731 -24.84 -83.57 6.96
N ALA A 732 -24.68 -83.93 5.68
CA ALA A 732 -25.56 -84.85 4.97
C ALA A 732 -25.09 -86.32 5.05
N GLY A 733 -24.05 -86.66 5.80
CA GLY A 733 -23.56 -88.05 5.90
C GLY A 733 -22.67 -88.52 4.74
N VAL A 734 -22.01 -87.58 4.04
CA VAL A 734 -21.04 -87.89 2.99
C VAL A 734 -19.66 -87.38 3.42
N GLU A 735 -18.70 -88.28 3.58
CA GLU A 735 -17.31 -87.96 3.93
C GLU A 735 -16.40 -88.32 2.76
N LEU A 736 -15.55 -87.37 2.35
CA LEU A 736 -14.59 -87.56 1.28
C LEU A 736 -13.18 -87.30 1.81
N TYR A 737 -12.34 -88.33 1.80
CA TYR A 737 -10.95 -88.28 2.26
C TYR A 737 -9.99 -88.30 1.09
N GLY A 738 -8.91 -87.55 1.20
CA GLY A 738 -7.85 -87.50 0.20
C GLY A 738 -7.47 -86.06 -0.13
N GLN A 739 -6.62 -85.90 -1.15
CA GLN A 739 -6.16 -84.60 -1.60
C GLN A 739 -6.24 -84.51 -3.11
N VAL A 740 -6.58 -83.32 -3.62
CA VAL A 740 -6.64 -83.03 -5.05
C VAL A 740 -5.75 -81.85 -5.42
N SER A 741 -5.18 -81.94 -6.63
CA SER A 741 -4.41 -80.87 -7.24
C SER A 741 -4.85 -80.69 -8.69
N GLY A 742 -4.63 -79.50 -9.26
CA GLY A 742 -4.98 -79.24 -10.64
C GLY A 742 -4.87 -77.78 -11.05
N ARG A 743 -5.55 -77.42 -12.13
CA ARG A 743 -5.47 -76.10 -12.75
C ARG A 743 -6.86 -75.54 -13.00
N LEU A 744 -7.02 -74.26 -12.70
CA LEU A 744 -8.26 -73.51 -12.80
C LEU A 744 -7.97 -72.24 -13.63
N PRO A 745 -8.23 -72.26 -14.96
CA PRO A 745 -8.20 -71.05 -15.78
C PRO A 745 -9.34 -70.12 -15.37
N VAL A 746 -9.01 -68.97 -14.79
CA VAL A 746 -9.97 -67.96 -14.31
C VAL A 746 -10.01 -66.79 -15.27
N PHE A 747 -11.15 -66.56 -15.89
CA PHE A 747 -11.44 -65.39 -16.72
C PHE A 747 -12.15 -64.34 -15.86
N ILE A 748 -11.53 -63.18 -15.70
CA ILE A 748 -12.12 -62.05 -14.99
C ILE A 748 -12.64 -61.08 -16.05
N ARG A 749 -13.95 -60.81 -16.04
CA ARG A 749 -14.58 -59.82 -16.94
C ARG A 749 -15.54 -58.94 -16.17
N ASN A 750 -15.45 -57.63 -16.35
CA ASN A 750 -16.26 -56.66 -15.58
C ASN A 750 -16.23 -56.90 -14.04
N GLY A 751 -15.11 -57.41 -13.52
CA GLY A 751 -14.96 -57.75 -12.11
C GLY A 751 -15.65 -59.04 -11.65
N GLN A 752 -16.21 -59.84 -12.56
CA GLN A 752 -16.79 -61.15 -12.26
C GLN A 752 -15.85 -62.26 -12.75
N ALA A 753 -15.65 -63.27 -11.93
CA ALA A 753 -14.79 -64.41 -12.24
C ALA A 753 -15.60 -65.53 -12.91
N GLU A 754 -14.99 -66.18 -13.88
CA GLU A 754 -15.52 -67.35 -14.59
C GLU A 754 -14.41 -68.39 -14.68
N ILE A 755 -14.71 -69.68 -14.43
CA ILE A 755 -13.75 -70.77 -14.61
C ILE A 755 -14.18 -71.54 -15.86
N ARG A 756 -13.26 -71.73 -16.82
CA ARG A 756 -13.49 -72.58 -17.99
C ARG A 756 -12.42 -73.63 -18.09
N ASP A 757 -12.83 -74.85 -18.38
CA ASP A 757 -11.94 -75.99 -18.61
C ASP A 757 -10.96 -76.22 -17.44
N GLY A 758 -11.44 -75.97 -16.21
CA GLY A 758 -10.70 -76.30 -15.00
C GLY A 758 -10.65 -77.82 -14.80
N TYR A 759 -9.59 -78.30 -14.17
CA TYR A 759 -9.39 -79.73 -13.93
C TYR A 759 -8.71 -79.96 -12.59
N LEU A 760 -9.26 -80.85 -11.78
CA LEU A 760 -8.68 -81.35 -10.53
C LEU A 760 -8.53 -82.87 -10.59
N SER A 761 -7.49 -83.42 -9.98
CA SER A 761 -7.32 -84.87 -9.83
C SER A 761 -6.76 -85.24 -8.47
N ASN A 762 -7.09 -86.42 -7.96
CA ASN A 762 -6.46 -86.92 -6.74
C ASN A 762 -4.96 -87.14 -6.94
N ILE A 763 -4.21 -86.84 -5.90
CA ILE A 763 -2.75 -87.06 -5.85
C ILE A 763 -2.36 -88.19 -4.89
N VAL A 764 -3.29 -88.61 -4.06
CA VAL A 764 -3.17 -89.73 -3.13
C VAL A 764 -4.40 -90.63 -3.24
N ASP A 765 -4.26 -91.88 -2.81
CA ASP A 765 -5.40 -92.76 -2.62
C ASP A 765 -6.43 -92.07 -1.73
N SER A 766 -7.67 -92.04 -2.19
CA SER A 766 -8.76 -91.29 -1.58
C SER A 766 -9.85 -92.27 -1.11
N MET A 767 -10.82 -91.80 -0.34
CA MET A 767 -11.94 -92.63 0.11
C MET A 767 -13.22 -91.80 0.16
N LEU A 768 -14.29 -92.34 -0.41
CA LEU A 768 -15.65 -91.81 -0.24
C LEU A 768 -16.39 -92.72 0.74
N LYS A 769 -17.01 -92.13 1.76
CA LYS A 769 -17.85 -92.84 2.71
C LYS A 769 -19.22 -92.16 2.76
N VAL A 770 -20.28 -92.94 2.61
CA VAL A 770 -21.67 -92.46 2.66
C VAL A 770 -22.40 -93.23 3.76
N GLU A 771 -22.68 -92.56 4.87
CA GLU A 771 -23.31 -93.15 6.06
C GLU A 771 -24.48 -92.26 6.51
N ASP A 772 -25.63 -92.86 6.81
CA ASP A 772 -26.83 -92.18 7.33
C ASP A 772 -27.36 -90.98 6.50
N ASN A 773 -27.03 -90.92 5.21
CA ASN A 773 -27.52 -89.88 4.32
C ASN A 773 -29.02 -90.05 4.00
N ALA A 774 -29.83 -89.08 4.43
CA ALA A 774 -31.30 -89.11 4.28
C ALA A 774 -31.77 -89.22 2.81
N SER A 775 -31.06 -88.58 1.87
CA SER A 775 -31.38 -88.61 0.44
C SER A 775 -31.08 -89.99 -0.17
N PHE A 776 -29.94 -90.58 0.17
CA PHE A 776 -29.58 -91.94 -0.25
C PHE A 776 -30.55 -92.96 0.36
N ASN A 777 -30.90 -92.82 1.64
CA ASN A 777 -31.86 -93.70 2.31
C ASN A 777 -33.27 -93.61 1.69
N ALA A 778 -33.71 -92.40 1.32
CA ALA A 778 -34.97 -92.21 0.59
C ALA A 778 -34.93 -92.82 -0.82
N LEU A 779 -33.81 -92.71 -1.53
CA LEU A 779 -33.62 -93.33 -2.86
C LEU A 779 -33.57 -94.85 -2.78
N LYS A 780 -32.84 -95.42 -1.81
CA LYS A 780 -32.82 -96.87 -1.49
C LYS A 780 -34.25 -97.38 -1.22
N SER A 781 -35.09 -96.58 -0.57
CA SER A 781 -36.49 -96.92 -0.25
C SER A 781 -37.46 -96.75 -1.44
N GLN A 782 -37.26 -95.74 -2.29
CA GLN A 782 -38.13 -95.45 -3.46
C GLN A 782 -37.81 -96.33 -4.67
N ARG A 783 -36.56 -96.78 -4.81
CA ARG A 783 -36.10 -97.66 -5.90
C ARG A 783 -35.26 -98.83 -5.35
N PRO A 784 -35.91 -99.88 -4.82
CA PRO A 784 -35.22 -101.05 -4.27
C PRO A 784 -34.25 -101.71 -5.27
N GLU A 785 -34.52 -101.60 -6.57
CA GLU A 785 -33.64 -102.09 -7.63
C GLU A 785 -32.27 -101.39 -7.71
N LEU A 786 -32.14 -100.18 -7.16
CA LEU A 786 -30.89 -99.42 -7.09
C LEU A 786 -30.15 -99.59 -5.76
N GLN A 787 -30.76 -100.28 -4.80
CA GLN A 787 -30.15 -100.51 -3.48
C GLN A 787 -28.74 -101.13 -3.55
N PRO A 788 -28.48 -102.16 -4.39
CA PRO A 788 -27.13 -102.71 -4.53
C PRO A 788 -26.12 -101.72 -5.11
N VAL A 789 -26.55 -100.72 -5.89
CA VAL A 789 -25.67 -99.69 -6.44
C VAL A 789 -25.30 -98.68 -5.37
N PHE A 790 -26.25 -98.28 -4.53
CA PHE A 790 -25.99 -97.35 -3.43
C PHE A 790 -25.19 -97.99 -2.30
N ASP A 791 -25.40 -99.28 -1.99
CA ASP A 791 -24.60 -100.01 -1.00
C ASP A 791 -23.11 -100.14 -1.40
N MET A 792 -22.80 -100.03 -2.70
CA MET A 792 -21.40 -99.99 -3.18
C MET A 792 -20.72 -98.66 -2.86
N LEU A 793 -21.48 -97.60 -2.58
CA LEU A 793 -20.98 -96.26 -2.27
C LEU A 793 -20.86 -96.00 -0.76
N ASP A 794 -21.32 -96.94 0.09
CA ASP A 794 -21.26 -96.80 1.56
C ASP A 794 -19.79 -96.59 2.03
N GLU A 795 -18.83 -97.32 1.45
CA GLU A 795 -17.39 -97.13 1.65
C GLU A 795 -16.61 -97.52 0.37
N LEU A 796 -16.14 -96.52 -0.37
CA LEU A 796 -15.47 -96.66 -1.66
C LEU A 796 -14.01 -96.19 -1.55
N SER A 797 -13.05 -97.11 -1.73
CA SER A 797 -11.63 -96.77 -1.88
C SER A 797 -11.42 -96.24 -3.29
N ILE A 798 -10.90 -95.02 -3.43
CA ILE A 798 -10.75 -94.32 -4.70
C ILE A 798 -9.30 -94.42 -5.16
N GLU A 799 -9.09 -95.03 -6.33
CA GLU A 799 -7.78 -95.10 -6.99
C GLU A 799 -7.57 -93.86 -7.86
N THR A 800 -8.60 -93.49 -8.64
CA THR A 800 -8.56 -92.30 -9.51
C THR A 800 -9.83 -91.47 -9.33
N LEU A 801 -9.62 -90.18 -9.15
CA LEU A 801 -10.63 -89.14 -9.13
C LEU A 801 -10.15 -88.02 -10.03
N SER A 802 -11.02 -87.62 -10.94
CA SER A 802 -10.84 -86.43 -11.78
C SER A 802 -12.12 -85.62 -11.76
N ALA A 803 -12.00 -84.29 -11.83
CA ALA A 803 -13.14 -83.40 -11.87
C ALA A 803 -12.89 -82.29 -12.89
N ASP A 804 -13.77 -82.19 -13.88
CA ASP A 804 -13.83 -81.03 -14.76
C ASP A 804 -14.59 -79.92 -14.01
N VAL A 805 -13.99 -78.73 -13.90
CA VAL A 805 -14.47 -77.60 -13.09
C VAL A 805 -14.83 -76.43 -13.99
N ASN A 806 -16.11 -76.07 -14.03
CA ASN A 806 -16.59 -74.89 -14.75
C ASN A 806 -17.42 -74.02 -13.82
N MET A 807 -17.27 -72.70 -13.91
CA MET A 807 -18.05 -71.75 -13.11
C MET A 807 -18.43 -70.56 -13.98
N SER A 808 -19.73 -70.27 -14.09
CA SER A 808 -20.21 -69.07 -14.79
C SER A 808 -20.06 -67.81 -13.93
N GLN A 809 -20.17 -66.63 -14.56
CA GLN A 809 -20.00 -65.32 -13.93
C GLN A 809 -21.02 -65.01 -12.81
N ASP A 810 -22.18 -65.66 -12.81
CA ASP A 810 -23.18 -65.57 -11.75
C ASP A 810 -22.92 -66.54 -10.59
N GLY A 811 -21.80 -67.27 -10.64
CA GLY A 811 -21.34 -68.18 -9.60
C GLY A 811 -21.90 -69.59 -9.68
N GLN A 812 -22.61 -69.98 -10.75
CA GLN A 812 -23.05 -71.36 -10.94
C GLN A 812 -21.82 -72.23 -11.27
N LEU A 813 -21.39 -73.02 -10.28
CA LEU A 813 -20.32 -73.99 -10.38
C LEU A 813 -20.90 -75.33 -10.84
N GLU A 814 -20.28 -75.94 -11.84
CA GLU A 814 -20.50 -77.31 -12.29
C GLU A 814 -19.19 -78.11 -12.14
N LEU A 815 -19.25 -79.16 -11.32
CA LEU A 815 -18.13 -80.10 -11.10
C LEU A 815 -18.52 -81.45 -11.71
N ALA A 816 -17.93 -81.83 -12.83
CA ALA A 816 -18.14 -83.15 -13.44
C ALA A 816 -17.06 -84.12 -12.95
N VAL A 817 -17.38 -84.83 -11.87
CA VAL A 817 -16.50 -85.76 -11.16
C VAL A 817 -16.59 -87.16 -11.75
N LYS A 818 -15.44 -87.78 -11.99
CA LYS A 818 -15.29 -89.17 -12.43
C LYS A 818 -14.41 -89.89 -11.42
N ILE A 819 -14.98 -90.89 -10.75
CA ILE A 819 -14.33 -91.70 -9.73
C ILE A 819 -14.23 -93.13 -10.25
N ALA A 820 -13.03 -93.71 -10.22
CA ALA A 820 -12.83 -95.14 -10.37
C ALA A 820 -12.11 -95.69 -9.13
N GLY A 821 -12.68 -96.74 -8.56
CA GLY A 821 -12.20 -97.33 -7.32
C GLY A 821 -12.83 -98.69 -7.05
N GLU A 822 -12.70 -99.15 -5.81
CA GLU A 822 -13.21 -100.44 -5.36
C GLU A 822 -13.88 -100.33 -3.99
N ASN A 823 -15.06 -100.92 -3.85
CA ASN A 823 -15.62 -101.19 -2.53
C ASN A 823 -14.95 -102.45 -1.99
N LYS A 824 -13.96 -102.27 -1.10
CA LYS A 824 -13.13 -103.37 -0.55
C LYS A 824 -13.95 -104.38 0.27
N GLN A 825 -15.06 -103.96 0.87
CA GLN A 825 -15.94 -104.85 1.64
C GLN A 825 -16.74 -105.79 0.73
N LYS A 826 -17.09 -105.34 -0.48
CA LYS A 826 -17.88 -106.09 -1.46
C LYS A 826 -17.06 -106.70 -2.60
N GLN A 827 -15.77 -106.38 -2.70
CA GLN A 827 -14.85 -106.80 -3.78
C GLN A 827 -15.41 -106.50 -5.18
N GLN A 828 -15.92 -105.29 -5.37
CA GLN A 828 -16.50 -104.85 -6.63
C GLN A 828 -15.85 -103.54 -7.10
N PRO A 829 -15.38 -103.47 -8.35
CA PRO A 829 -14.94 -102.22 -8.95
C PRO A 829 -16.15 -101.30 -9.19
N VAL A 830 -15.98 -100.02 -8.90
CA VAL A 830 -17.01 -99.00 -9.04
C VAL A 830 -16.48 -97.88 -9.92
N ASN A 831 -17.20 -97.60 -11.01
CA ASN A 831 -17.04 -96.38 -11.79
C ASN A 831 -18.23 -95.48 -11.50
N PHE A 832 -17.98 -94.38 -10.78
CA PHE A 832 -19.00 -93.44 -10.35
C PHE A 832 -18.76 -92.09 -11.01
N ASN A 833 -19.67 -91.71 -11.90
CA ASN A 833 -19.67 -90.41 -12.56
C ASN A 833 -20.77 -89.55 -11.94
N TYR A 834 -20.39 -88.40 -11.41
CA TYR A 834 -21.27 -87.51 -10.68
C TYR A 834 -21.04 -86.07 -11.12
N THR A 835 -22.10 -85.40 -11.53
CA THR A 835 -22.06 -83.95 -11.77
C THR A 835 -22.71 -83.24 -10.60
N HIS A 836 -21.94 -82.39 -9.92
CA HIS A 836 -22.43 -81.48 -8.91
C HIS A 836 -22.69 -80.11 -9.54
N SER A 837 -23.80 -79.47 -9.21
CA SER A 837 -24.14 -78.14 -9.70
C SER A 837 -24.66 -77.30 -8.54
N GLU A 838 -23.93 -76.27 -8.15
CA GLU A 838 -24.30 -75.37 -7.05
C GLU A 838 -23.89 -73.92 -7.34
N ASN A 839 -24.67 -72.94 -6.87
CA ASN A 839 -24.28 -71.55 -6.96
C ASN A 839 -23.35 -71.20 -5.79
N ILE A 840 -22.05 -71.15 -6.06
CA ILE A 840 -21.02 -70.99 -5.03
C ILE A 840 -21.08 -69.62 -4.34
N TYR A 841 -21.53 -68.57 -5.05
CA TYR A 841 -21.72 -67.25 -4.45
C TYR A 841 -22.86 -67.25 -3.42
N THR A 842 -23.93 -67.99 -3.68
CA THR A 842 -25.04 -68.17 -2.72
C THR A 842 -24.57 -68.95 -1.50
N LEU A 843 -23.79 -70.02 -1.70
CA LEU A 843 -23.21 -70.80 -0.61
C LEU A 843 -22.29 -69.94 0.26
N PHE A 844 -21.32 -69.25 -0.35
CA PHE A 844 -20.40 -68.36 0.36
C PHE A 844 -21.13 -67.24 1.09
N ARG A 845 -22.21 -66.71 0.53
CA ARG A 845 -23.05 -65.74 1.23
C ARG A 845 -23.75 -66.36 2.44
N ALA A 846 -24.28 -67.58 2.32
CA ALA A 846 -24.93 -68.28 3.43
C ALA A 846 -23.94 -68.58 4.57
N LEU A 847 -22.70 -68.94 4.28
CA LEU A 847 -21.64 -69.12 5.28
C LEU A 847 -21.31 -67.82 6.04
N ARG A 848 -21.64 -66.68 5.45
CA ARG A 848 -21.36 -65.35 5.99
C ARG A 848 -22.59 -64.67 6.58
N LEU A 849 -23.74 -65.35 6.59
CA LEU A 849 -25.01 -64.77 7.00
C LEU A 849 -24.98 -64.30 8.47
N SER A 850 -24.27 -65.03 9.35
CA SER A 850 -24.06 -64.63 10.75
C SER A 850 -23.29 -63.31 10.86
N ASP A 851 -22.28 -63.11 10.01
CA ASP A 851 -21.50 -61.87 9.96
C ASP A 851 -22.32 -60.72 9.37
N GLU A 852 -23.10 -60.98 8.30
CA GLU A 852 -24.01 -60.00 7.70
C GLU A 852 -25.11 -59.56 8.67
N ILE A 853 -25.68 -60.49 9.46
CA ILE A 853 -26.68 -60.17 10.48
C ILE A 853 -26.06 -59.33 11.60
N THR A 854 -24.87 -59.70 12.07
CA THR A 854 -24.16 -58.94 13.12
C THR A 854 -23.88 -57.51 12.66
N GLN A 855 -23.35 -57.34 11.44
CA GLN A 855 -23.13 -56.02 10.85
C GLN A 855 -24.42 -55.24 10.59
N ALA A 856 -25.50 -55.90 10.15
CA ALA A 856 -26.79 -55.25 9.94
C ALA A 856 -27.40 -54.75 11.26
N VAL A 857 -27.23 -55.49 12.35
CA VAL A 857 -27.66 -55.12 13.69
C VAL A 857 -26.80 -53.98 14.25
N GLU A 858 -25.47 -54.05 14.15
CA GLU A 858 -24.57 -52.95 14.55
C GLU A 858 -24.86 -51.66 13.76
N LYS A 859 -25.12 -51.78 12.46
CA LYS A 859 -25.49 -50.64 11.60
C LYS A 859 -26.83 -50.04 12.00
N ALA A 860 -27.79 -50.84 12.49
CA ALA A 860 -29.07 -50.34 13.00
C ALA A 860 -28.96 -49.72 14.40
N LEU A 861 -27.93 -50.08 15.17
CA LEU A 861 -27.65 -49.52 16.51
C LEU A 861 -26.78 -48.26 16.47
N ASN A 862 -25.98 -48.06 15.42
CA ASN A 862 -25.07 -46.93 15.22
C ASN A 862 -25.60 -45.86 14.22
N GLN A 863 -26.83 -46.00 13.74
CA GLN A 863 -27.61 -44.95 13.08
C GLN A 863 -28.48 -44.23 14.10
#